data_AF-A0A2T4JGK3-F1
#
_entry.id   AF-A0A2T4JGK3-F1
#
_cell.length_a   1.000
_cell.length_b   1.000
_cell.length_c   1.000
_cell.angle_alpha   90.00
_cell.angle_beta   90.00
_cell.angle_gamma   90.00
#
_symmetry.space_group_name_H-M   'P 1'
#
loop_
_entity.id
_entity.type
_entity.pdbx_description
1 polymer ?
#
loop_
_entity_poly.entity_id
_entity_poly.type
_entity_poly.pdbx_seq_one_letter_code
_entity_poly.pdbx_strand_id
1 'polypeptide(L)'
;MKGFLAMTLLRAFCLAVFLPAAVWAQALHTLGEAEAQVPADWAEAGRRGDREVDFTGPGGAYLMVRWWFPDEPLTGHDGELSAETRSFPAGPALVRQSRTGPLVQVTIAFERLNRNGERLLLTVGGSDADPQALEALLLPIAESVRFAGDPASAATVVPQASPGTAASGGRNHHAEGGFSLAIPAGWTIHPVSPDEGHGLVALSPAGDALLHVAVFDLATADTVLLWWDRFLAETAIPTDILGESHDPFAGIEGVAVTLEAEVYPFAGITLPFRRGNAWIFTGSASEGNVMLASLHAADAPPALRQELADMAASFAFGQPAPTATAEAPPPAPAPAAPAAALSAAETLALVASGFEGGCTARDVAGDAFAGALAAMALAPQVVAGCAAGTIEAAVVSLPQDPRQPQAAMLWLRALTAAGGRDVALADPARRLLVLLRADGAAGFRIEVADLAATAPAAHAAAEPTAEPAEPPGQLFAGVESPDWALHLARRGQAEWTRFEGGAFVAEVPAGPDFRVTGLRTTAPIVRLPSASDGFATRLSIDLDTARLDNIVIALVEPGLEDQLDWHDHEVWLAVERDGDVVPELVLAVQQKMQGRMPLPDATALAGLQIEMRPDGLILVSNGTGAVLLEGRLAALPGDGPFHLQISATAPSGEVSALLALRGVRMEDVAVAADADPGALLADAPQEVELFDGRTPGPHFALHGPKGSAPLISVGDGLHVDAAGAALQGLGLFSPEPVIWLDRFGPGASARLRLEFDPAATQGVQVALAASMSYADQEPHRPRALLHWRKVGDAHYLTRTIDTAESLHAVVPGIPAVVDLVLTPEGVQIVAEGFPDDVLPWPVLQSGAGLRLYVLAMGDHDSQAAQMAMRRITLLRMPAAPAVADDLPPSALEPLPVVRLFPDPAAPWEGHGVAGLTFEEAGQFTADGAVVVLAPEGYQGGRAGVLSSAPVAVLDRRLDRTSYRLDFAFDPAATDGAYVTLSQTPQPDMDDSGEIFISLVRQAKGRLAEDWLLHVQGGFYATWTRRIPAAKMAGWDGRLTLRIDRGAATVSLPGITDLHAPDLIGFRKGVSLFATVQSRSFDPYGAAKMTLRSVDGGWITPSGMTARSRLLLMGTKDFDAEEYVRLLRAELEETVP
;
A
#
# COMPACT_ATOMS: atom_id res chain seq x y z
N MET A 1 53.60 27.02 -40.88
CA MET A 1 54.48 26.42 -41.92
C MET A 1 54.93 25.06 -41.38
N LYS A 2 54.65 23.96 -42.12
CA LYS A 2 54.73 22.53 -41.72
C LYS A 2 53.58 22.08 -40.79
N GLY A 3 52.81 21.02 -41.03
CA GLY A 3 52.83 20.01 -42.09
C GLY A 3 51.40 19.47 -42.34
N PHE A 4 51.16 19.15 -43.60
CA PHE A 4 49.87 18.88 -44.23
C PHE A 4 49.96 17.46 -44.78
N LEU A 5 49.71 16.42 -43.97
CA LEU A 5 49.66 15.02 -44.43
C LEU A 5 49.14 14.04 -43.36
N ALA A 6 47.85 14.09 -43.00
CA ALA A 6 47.21 13.02 -42.21
C ALA A 6 45.66 13.02 -42.30
N MET A 7 45.06 13.54 -43.37
CA MET A 7 43.60 13.75 -43.47
C MET A 7 42.95 12.96 -44.60
N THR A 8 43.45 11.76 -44.92
CA THR A 8 42.93 10.97 -46.06
C THR A 8 42.99 9.45 -45.86
N LEU A 9 42.99 8.95 -44.62
CA LEU A 9 42.98 7.50 -44.34
C LEU A 9 41.95 7.03 -43.31
N LEU A 10 41.10 7.91 -42.78
CA LEU A 10 40.03 7.56 -41.84
C LEU A 10 38.61 7.79 -42.39
N ARG A 11 38.43 7.63 -43.71
CA ARG A 11 37.13 7.75 -44.41
C ARG A 11 36.75 6.52 -45.26
N ALA A 12 37.45 5.39 -45.09
CA ALA A 12 37.25 4.17 -45.88
C ALA A 12 36.88 2.93 -45.03
N PHE A 13 36.34 3.11 -43.83
CA PHE A 13 35.90 1.99 -42.97
C PHE A 13 34.47 2.18 -42.41
N CYS A 14 33.58 2.77 -43.23
CA CYS A 14 32.13 2.72 -43.02
C CYS A 14 31.46 2.17 -44.30
N LEU A 15 31.96 1.02 -44.77
CA LEU A 15 31.18 0.20 -45.69
C LEU A 15 30.20 -0.61 -44.84
N ALA A 16 28.92 -0.34 -45.05
CA ALA A 16 27.80 -0.95 -44.37
C ALA A 16 27.91 -2.49 -44.33
N VAL A 17 28.02 -3.02 -43.12
CA VAL A 17 27.50 -4.36 -42.82
C VAL A 17 26.05 -4.13 -42.40
N PHE A 18 25.14 -4.14 -43.39
CA PHE A 18 23.76 -4.54 -43.13
C PHE A 18 23.84 -6.02 -42.76
N LEU A 19 23.99 -6.33 -41.47
CA LEU A 19 23.62 -7.66 -40.99
C LEU A 19 22.12 -7.76 -41.31
N PRO A 20 21.68 -8.78 -42.09
CA PRO A 20 20.26 -9.04 -42.22
C PRO A 20 19.70 -9.17 -40.80
N ALA A 21 18.56 -8.53 -40.53
CA ALA A 21 17.81 -8.76 -39.30
C ALA A 21 17.85 -10.27 -39.06
N ALA A 22 18.59 -10.68 -38.02
CA ALA A 22 18.68 -12.09 -37.67
C ALA A 22 17.23 -12.52 -37.53
N VAL A 23 16.78 -13.48 -38.33
CA VAL A 23 15.41 -14.00 -38.19
C VAL A 23 15.39 -14.60 -36.78
N TRP A 24 14.79 -13.87 -35.84
CA TRP A 24 14.62 -14.35 -34.48
C TRP A 24 13.83 -15.64 -34.63
N ALA A 25 14.36 -16.75 -34.09
CA ALA A 25 13.58 -17.97 -34.03
C ALA A 25 12.31 -17.62 -33.26
N GLN A 26 11.15 -17.90 -33.85
CA GLN A 26 9.85 -17.57 -33.29
C GLN A 26 9.14 -18.87 -32.94
N ALA A 27 8.63 -18.96 -31.71
CA ALA A 27 7.78 -20.04 -31.27
C ALA A 27 6.31 -19.62 -31.47
N LEU A 28 5.50 -20.49 -32.07
CA LEU A 28 4.08 -20.26 -32.20
C LEU A 28 3.39 -20.67 -30.89
N HIS A 29 2.69 -19.72 -30.27
CA HIS A 29 1.89 -19.95 -29.06
C HIS A 29 0.42 -19.72 -29.37
N THR A 30 -0.44 -20.57 -28.81
CA THR A 30 -1.89 -20.47 -28.95
C THR A 30 -2.53 -20.05 -27.63
N LEU A 31 -3.55 -19.20 -27.75
CA LEU A 31 -4.38 -18.71 -26.65
C LEU A 31 -5.83 -18.61 -27.10
N GLY A 32 -6.60 -19.68 -26.86
CA GLY A 32 -7.97 -19.77 -27.36
C GLY A 32 -8.02 -19.71 -28.88
N GLU A 33 -8.69 -18.70 -29.43
CA GLU A 33 -8.78 -18.46 -30.88
C GLU A 33 -7.63 -17.63 -31.46
N ALA A 34 -6.71 -17.13 -30.63
CA ALA A 34 -5.55 -16.36 -31.07
C ALA A 34 -4.29 -17.22 -31.14
N GLU A 35 -3.49 -16.98 -32.17
CA GLU A 35 -2.13 -17.50 -32.28
C GLU A 35 -1.18 -16.32 -32.42
N ALA A 36 -0.06 -16.34 -31.72
CA ALA A 36 0.98 -15.33 -31.79
C ALA A 36 2.37 -15.98 -31.83
N GLN A 37 3.29 -15.39 -32.58
CA GLN A 37 4.69 -15.77 -32.60
C GLN A 37 5.45 -14.94 -31.55
N VAL A 38 5.91 -15.62 -30.51
CA VAL A 38 6.73 -15.03 -29.45
C VAL A 38 8.20 -15.37 -29.74
N PRO A 39 9.16 -14.48 -29.46
CA PRO A 39 10.57 -14.81 -29.67
C PRO A 39 10.98 -16.05 -28.88
N ALA A 40 11.72 -16.97 -29.49
CA ALA A 40 12.00 -18.29 -28.93
C ALA A 40 12.92 -18.27 -27.69
N ASP A 41 13.56 -17.13 -27.41
CA ASP A 41 14.32 -16.87 -26.20
C ASP A 41 13.45 -16.44 -25.00
N TRP A 42 12.14 -16.31 -25.20
CA TRP A 42 11.18 -16.02 -24.13
C TRP A 42 10.61 -17.31 -23.56
N ALA A 43 10.62 -17.44 -22.24
CA ALA A 43 10.12 -18.62 -21.54
C ALA A 43 8.72 -18.38 -21.00
N GLU A 44 7.80 -19.31 -21.25
CA GLU A 44 6.47 -19.32 -20.61
C GLU A 44 6.64 -19.46 -19.08
N ALA A 45 6.26 -18.41 -18.36
CA ALA A 45 6.37 -18.30 -16.90
C ALA A 45 5.09 -18.76 -16.19
N GLY A 46 3.93 -18.60 -16.85
CA GLY A 46 2.63 -18.99 -16.32
C GLY A 46 1.60 -19.11 -17.43
N ARG A 47 0.57 -19.94 -17.21
CA ARG A 47 -0.58 -20.07 -18.09
C ARG A 47 -1.84 -20.31 -17.28
N ARG A 48 -2.88 -19.54 -17.60
CA ARG A 48 -4.23 -19.71 -17.06
C ARG A 48 -5.16 -20.13 -18.19
N GLY A 49 -5.24 -21.45 -18.40
CA GLY A 49 -6.10 -22.07 -19.40
C GLY A 49 -5.86 -21.56 -20.83
N ASP A 50 -6.95 -21.19 -21.51
CA ASP A 50 -6.97 -20.56 -22.82
C ASP A 50 -7.14 -19.03 -22.76
N ARG A 51 -6.99 -18.42 -21.56
CA ARG A 51 -7.27 -17.01 -21.30
C ARG A 51 -6.04 -16.13 -21.15
N GLU A 52 -4.98 -16.61 -20.49
CA GLU A 52 -3.76 -15.84 -20.25
C GLU A 52 -2.50 -16.70 -20.31
N VAL A 53 -1.43 -16.14 -20.87
CA VAL A 53 -0.08 -16.72 -20.87
C VAL A 53 0.92 -15.61 -20.58
N ASP A 54 1.76 -15.87 -19.59
CA ASP A 54 2.84 -14.99 -19.18
C ASP A 54 4.17 -15.53 -19.69
N PHE A 55 5.00 -14.63 -20.19
CA PHE A 55 6.34 -14.92 -20.66
C PHE A 55 7.35 -14.05 -19.94
N THR A 56 8.53 -14.60 -19.71
CA THR A 56 9.71 -13.89 -19.22
C THR A 56 10.75 -13.81 -20.33
N GLY A 57 11.18 -12.59 -20.63
CA GLY A 57 12.15 -12.26 -21.67
C GLY A 57 13.50 -11.81 -21.10
N PRO A 58 14.51 -11.60 -21.95
CA PRO A 58 15.81 -11.10 -21.53
C PRO A 58 15.72 -9.71 -20.88
N GLY A 59 16.61 -9.44 -19.92
CA GLY A 59 16.72 -8.13 -19.27
C GLY A 59 15.62 -7.82 -18.23
N GLY A 60 14.91 -8.83 -17.72
CA GLY A 60 13.82 -8.63 -16.76
C GLY A 60 12.51 -8.15 -17.40
N ALA A 61 12.43 -8.14 -18.72
CA ALA A 61 11.19 -7.87 -19.43
C ALA A 61 10.20 -9.03 -19.27
N TYR A 62 8.92 -8.72 -19.18
CA TYR A 62 7.84 -9.71 -19.20
C TYR A 62 6.83 -9.38 -20.29
N LEU A 63 6.13 -10.40 -20.79
CA LEU A 63 5.06 -10.28 -21.78
C LEU A 63 3.86 -11.06 -21.26
N MET A 64 2.73 -10.38 -21.11
CA MET A 64 1.45 -10.98 -20.79
C MET A 64 0.58 -10.95 -22.05
N VAL A 65 0.12 -12.13 -22.47
CA VAL A 65 -0.83 -12.31 -23.57
C VAL A 65 -2.14 -12.77 -22.96
N ARG A 66 -3.19 -11.95 -22.99
CA ARG A 66 -4.46 -12.28 -22.32
C ARG A 66 -5.70 -11.85 -23.07
N TRP A 67 -6.80 -12.56 -22.86
CA TRP A 67 -8.14 -12.12 -23.19
C TRP A 67 -8.71 -11.28 -22.05
N TRP A 68 -9.09 -10.04 -22.37
CA TRP A 68 -9.57 -9.05 -21.42
C TRP A 68 -10.95 -8.54 -21.85
N PHE A 69 -11.86 -8.47 -20.89
CA PHE A 69 -13.20 -7.94 -21.12
C PHE A 69 -13.15 -6.41 -21.11
N PRO A 70 -13.77 -5.71 -22.06
CA PRO A 70 -13.68 -4.26 -22.15
C PRO A 70 -14.61 -3.53 -21.18
N ASP A 71 -14.48 -3.82 -19.88
CA ASP A 71 -15.23 -3.22 -18.77
C ASP A 71 -14.69 -1.85 -18.34
N GLU A 72 -13.38 -1.63 -18.48
CA GLU A 72 -12.73 -0.35 -18.19
C GLU A 72 -12.21 0.34 -19.47
N PRO A 73 -12.19 1.68 -19.54
CA PRO A 73 -11.50 2.36 -20.62
C PRO A 73 -9.99 2.06 -20.57
N LEU A 74 -9.39 1.65 -21.69
CA LEU A 74 -7.93 1.41 -21.76
C LEU A 74 -7.11 2.71 -21.77
N THR A 75 -7.75 3.86 -21.94
CA THR A 75 -7.11 5.18 -22.06
C THR A 75 -7.58 6.13 -20.98
N GLY A 76 -6.78 7.16 -20.69
CA GLY A 76 -7.16 8.24 -19.77
C GLY A 76 -6.83 7.96 -18.29
N HIS A 77 -5.85 7.10 -18.05
CA HIS A 77 -5.30 6.82 -16.72
C HIS A 77 -4.08 7.69 -16.43
N ASP A 78 -3.86 8.02 -15.15
CA ASP A 78 -2.64 8.70 -14.72
C ASP A 78 -1.40 7.86 -15.06
N GLY A 79 -0.40 8.48 -15.70
CA GLY A 79 0.81 7.80 -16.16
C GLY A 79 0.77 7.29 -17.61
N GLU A 80 -0.29 7.54 -18.37
CA GLU A 80 -0.30 7.32 -19.82
C GLU A 80 0.73 8.24 -20.51
N LEU A 81 1.65 7.64 -21.28
CA LEU A 81 2.67 8.36 -22.04
C LEU A 81 2.21 8.65 -23.47
N SER A 82 1.50 7.70 -24.08
CA SER A 82 0.89 7.83 -25.40
C SER A 82 -0.17 6.75 -25.64
N ALA A 83 -1.12 7.06 -26.53
CA ALA A 83 -2.10 6.12 -27.02
C ALA A 83 -2.42 6.41 -28.49
N GLU A 84 -2.38 5.40 -29.35
CA GLU A 84 -2.77 5.52 -30.75
C GLU A 84 -3.39 4.24 -31.31
N THR A 85 -4.32 4.37 -32.25
CA THR A 85 -4.86 3.22 -33.00
C THR A 85 -3.96 2.91 -34.18
N ARG A 86 -3.45 1.67 -34.25
CA ARG A 86 -2.61 1.17 -35.34
C ARG A 86 -3.26 -0.04 -36.01
N SER A 87 -3.07 -0.17 -37.32
CA SER A 87 -3.58 -1.31 -38.09
C SER A 87 -2.56 -2.43 -38.12
N PHE A 88 -2.98 -3.64 -37.72
CA PHE A 88 -2.20 -4.87 -37.79
C PHE A 88 -2.86 -5.88 -38.74
N PRO A 89 -2.16 -6.95 -39.18
CA PRO A 89 -2.77 -7.99 -40.02
C PRO A 89 -4.00 -8.66 -39.38
N ALA A 90 -4.07 -8.70 -38.04
CA ALA A 90 -5.19 -9.28 -37.30
C ALA A 90 -6.39 -8.33 -37.13
N GLY A 91 -6.23 -7.04 -37.49
CA GLY A 91 -7.22 -5.98 -37.32
C GLY A 91 -6.63 -4.71 -36.70
N PRO A 92 -7.45 -3.65 -36.53
CA PRO A 92 -7.05 -2.47 -35.76
C PRO A 92 -6.83 -2.83 -34.28
N ALA A 93 -5.85 -2.18 -33.66
CA ALA A 93 -5.56 -2.30 -32.24
C ALA A 93 -5.12 -0.96 -31.66
N LEU A 94 -5.43 -0.74 -30.38
CA LEU A 94 -4.92 0.38 -29.60
C LEU A 94 -3.52 0.03 -29.09
N VAL A 95 -2.52 0.84 -29.43
CA VAL A 95 -1.17 0.80 -28.86
C VAL A 95 -1.11 1.87 -27.77
N ARG A 96 -0.77 1.47 -26.54
CA ARG A 96 -0.69 2.34 -25.37
C ARG A 96 0.66 2.18 -24.70
N GLN A 97 1.29 3.28 -24.32
CA GLN A 97 2.45 3.31 -23.46
C GLN A 97 2.08 3.93 -22.11
N SER A 98 2.52 3.33 -21.01
CA SER A 98 2.24 3.84 -19.66
C SER A 98 3.42 3.65 -18.72
N ARG A 99 3.53 4.52 -17.72
CA ARG A 99 4.52 4.47 -16.65
C ARG A 99 3.83 4.58 -15.29
N THR A 100 4.17 3.69 -14.37
CA THR A 100 3.70 3.71 -12.99
C THR A 100 4.90 3.48 -12.06
N GLY A 101 5.41 4.57 -11.46
CA GLY A 101 6.69 4.54 -10.76
C GLY A 101 7.84 4.16 -11.70
N PRO A 102 8.73 3.21 -11.33
CA PRO A 102 9.79 2.73 -12.21
C PRO A 102 9.26 1.80 -13.32
N LEU A 103 8.03 1.29 -13.21
CA LEU A 103 7.52 0.30 -14.16
C LEU A 103 7.04 0.99 -15.45
N VAL A 104 7.64 0.64 -16.58
CA VAL A 104 7.20 1.07 -17.91
C VAL A 104 6.56 -0.11 -18.63
N GLN A 105 5.41 0.13 -19.27
CA GLN A 105 4.63 -0.87 -20.00
C GLN A 105 4.21 -0.36 -21.36
N VAL A 106 4.12 -1.28 -22.34
CA VAL A 106 3.48 -1.07 -23.63
C VAL A 106 2.41 -2.14 -23.81
N THR A 107 1.18 -1.71 -24.11
CA THR A 107 0.03 -2.58 -24.32
C THR A 107 -0.50 -2.42 -25.75
N ILE A 108 -0.74 -3.52 -26.45
CA ILE A 108 -1.46 -3.57 -27.72
C ILE A 108 -2.76 -4.33 -27.51
N ALA A 109 -3.89 -3.64 -27.64
CA ALA A 109 -5.23 -4.19 -27.44
C ALA A 109 -6.00 -4.25 -28.77
N PHE A 110 -6.22 -5.44 -29.30
CA PHE A 110 -6.95 -5.64 -30.56
C PHE A 110 -8.43 -5.32 -30.39
N GLU A 111 -9.01 -4.56 -31.33
CA GLU A 111 -10.43 -4.20 -31.28
C GLU A 111 -11.36 -5.38 -31.59
N ARG A 112 -10.82 -6.42 -32.25
CA ARG A 112 -11.57 -7.63 -32.57
C ARG A 112 -11.88 -8.38 -31.27
N LEU A 113 -13.17 -8.59 -31.04
CA LEU A 113 -13.67 -9.41 -29.94
C LEU A 113 -13.61 -10.89 -30.31
N ASN A 114 -13.27 -11.74 -29.36
CA ASN A 114 -13.50 -13.17 -29.47
C ASN A 114 -15.00 -13.50 -29.32
N ARG A 115 -15.34 -14.79 -29.43
CA ARG A 115 -16.72 -15.27 -29.21
C ARG A 115 -17.31 -14.95 -27.83
N ASN A 116 -16.47 -14.66 -26.84
CA ASN A 116 -16.88 -14.31 -25.48
C ASN A 116 -17.08 -12.79 -25.29
N GLY A 117 -16.74 -11.96 -26.29
CA GLY A 117 -16.81 -10.50 -26.19
C GLY A 117 -15.53 -9.84 -25.64
N GLU A 118 -14.43 -10.59 -25.55
CA GLU A 118 -13.16 -10.13 -24.98
C GLU A 118 -12.19 -9.68 -26.07
N ARG A 119 -11.32 -8.72 -25.75
CA ARG A 119 -10.22 -8.27 -26.60
C ARG A 119 -8.93 -9.01 -26.27
N LEU A 120 -8.11 -9.27 -27.28
CA LEU A 120 -6.75 -9.76 -27.05
C LEU A 120 -5.85 -8.59 -26.67
N LEU A 121 -5.20 -8.69 -25.51
CA LEU A 121 -4.18 -7.76 -25.02
C LEU A 121 -2.82 -8.43 -25.04
N LEU A 122 -1.85 -7.73 -25.63
CA LEU A 122 -0.42 -8.02 -25.51
C LEU A 122 0.19 -6.91 -24.65
N THR A 123 0.75 -7.22 -23.49
CA THR A 123 1.39 -6.22 -22.62
C THR A 123 2.83 -6.62 -22.35
N VAL A 124 3.78 -5.79 -22.73
CA VAL A 124 5.19 -5.96 -22.37
C VAL A 124 5.60 -4.90 -21.35
N GLY A 125 6.40 -5.24 -20.36
CA GLY A 125 6.86 -4.29 -19.35
C GLY A 125 8.22 -4.61 -18.76
N GLY A 126 8.81 -3.61 -18.09
CA GLY A 126 10.07 -3.71 -17.37
C GLY A 126 10.32 -2.48 -16.48
N SER A 127 11.12 -2.65 -15.43
CA SER A 127 11.53 -1.52 -14.58
C SER A 127 12.56 -0.66 -15.31
N ASP A 128 12.34 0.66 -15.32
CA ASP A 128 13.15 1.68 -16.00
C ASP A 128 13.43 1.42 -17.48
N ALA A 129 12.57 0.61 -18.11
CA ALA A 129 12.70 0.28 -19.51
C ALA A 129 12.36 1.48 -20.41
N ASP A 130 13.04 1.59 -21.55
CA ASP A 130 12.68 2.56 -22.58
C ASP A 130 11.34 2.15 -23.24
N PRO A 131 10.27 2.98 -23.16
CA PRO A 131 8.99 2.68 -23.79
C PRO A 131 9.11 2.37 -25.28
N GLN A 132 10.04 3.03 -26.00
CA GLN A 132 10.22 2.80 -27.44
C GLN A 132 10.86 1.44 -27.71
N ALA A 133 11.80 1.00 -26.88
CA ALA A 133 12.40 -0.31 -26.98
C ALA A 133 11.37 -1.42 -26.70
N LEU A 134 10.52 -1.23 -25.70
CA LEU A 134 9.40 -2.13 -25.39
C LEU A 134 8.38 -2.19 -26.53
N GLU A 135 8.02 -1.06 -27.14
CA GLU A 135 7.13 -1.05 -28.30
C GLU A 135 7.76 -1.77 -29.50
N ALA A 136 9.04 -1.48 -29.81
CA ALA A 136 9.76 -2.13 -30.91
C ALA A 136 9.84 -3.66 -30.75
N LEU A 137 9.86 -4.14 -29.51
CA LEU A 137 9.82 -5.56 -29.15
C LEU A 137 8.41 -6.16 -29.31
N LEU A 138 7.36 -5.41 -28.97
CA LEU A 138 5.98 -5.89 -29.01
C LEU A 138 5.36 -5.88 -30.42
N LEU A 139 5.79 -4.98 -31.30
CA LEU A 139 5.24 -4.84 -32.65
C LEU A 139 5.35 -6.09 -33.51
N PRO A 140 6.51 -6.79 -33.61
CA PRO A 140 6.60 -8.02 -34.39
C PRO A 140 5.67 -9.13 -33.88
N ILE A 141 5.44 -9.18 -32.56
CA ILE A 141 4.51 -10.14 -31.94
C ILE A 141 3.08 -9.79 -32.36
N ALA A 142 2.68 -8.52 -32.24
CA ALA A 142 1.37 -8.05 -32.70
C ALA A 142 1.13 -8.26 -34.20
N GLU A 143 2.15 -8.05 -35.04
CA GLU A 143 2.09 -8.32 -36.48
C GLU A 143 1.91 -9.81 -36.81
N SER A 144 2.36 -10.69 -35.92
CA SER A 144 2.22 -12.14 -36.07
C SER A 144 0.86 -12.67 -35.62
N VAL A 145 0.06 -11.89 -34.89
CA VAL A 145 -1.22 -12.34 -34.34
C VAL A 145 -2.14 -12.80 -35.47
N ARG A 146 -2.71 -14.00 -35.32
CA ARG A 146 -3.75 -14.53 -36.19
C ARG A 146 -4.92 -14.97 -35.31
N PHE A 147 -6.12 -14.56 -35.68
CA PHE A 147 -7.35 -15.10 -35.09
C PHE A 147 -7.85 -16.22 -35.99
N ALA A 148 -8.04 -17.41 -35.44
CA ALA A 148 -8.64 -18.52 -36.16
C ALA A 148 -10.06 -18.18 -36.64
N GLY A 149 -10.40 -18.59 -37.86
CA GLY A 149 -11.80 -18.61 -38.33
C GLY A 149 -12.43 -19.95 -37.94
N ASP A 150 -13.50 -19.93 -37.16
CA ASP A 150 -14.17 -21.08 -36.52
C ASP A 150 -14.42 -22.33 -37.41
N PRO A 151 -14.43 -23.57 -36.86
CA PRO A 151 -13.74 -24.09 -35.67
C PRO A 151 -12.84 -25.29 -36.03
N ALA A 152 -11.69 -25.40 -35.36
CA ALA A 152 -11.06 -26.71 -35.15
C ALA A 152 -10.97 -26.92 -33.65
N SER A 153 -11.76 -27.89 -33.18
CA SER A 153 -11.75 -28.44 -31.83
C SER A 153 -10.31 -28.67 -31.37
N ALA A 154 -9.78 -27.77 -30.55
CA ALA A 154 -8.60 -28.06 -29.77
C ALA A 154 -8.99 -29.18 -28.81
N ALA A 155 -8.44 -30.38 -29.05
CA ALA A 155 -8.66 -31.51 -28.18
C ALA A 155 -8.08 -31.17 -26.81
N THR A 156 -8.94 -30.74 -25.89
CA THR A 156 -8.62 -30.63 -24.48
C THR A 156 -8.09 -32.01 -24.04
N VAL A 157 -6.83 -32.07 -23.61
CA VAL A 157 -6.33 -33.21 -22.87
C VAL A 157 -7.12 -33.23 -21.57
N VAL A 158 -8.20 -34.02 -21.54
CA VAL A 158 -9.05 -34.17 -20.37
C VAL A 158 -8.24 -34.95 -19.32
N PRO A 159 -7.85 -34.34 -18.19
CA PRO A 159 -7.37 -35.12 -17.06
C PRO A 159 -8.52 -36.05 -16.66
N GLN A 160 -8.28 -37.36 -16.59
CA GLN A 160 -9.29 -38.27 -16.04
C GLN A 160 -9.52 -37.91 -14.58
N ALA A 161 -10.72 -37.42 -14.25
CA ALA A 161 -11.13 -37.21 -12.88
C ALA A 161 -10.99 -38.52 -12.07
N SER A 162 -10.58 -38.38 -10.82
CA SER A 162 -10.67 -39.46 -9.83
C SER A 162 -12.11 -39.99 -9.78
N PRO A 163 -12.33 -41.31 -9.78
CA PRO A 163 -13.68 -41.89 -9.79
C PRO A 163 -14.48 -41.39 -8.58
N GLY A 164 -15.58 -40.69 -8.84
CA GLY A 164 -16.50 -40.22 -7.80
C GLY A 164 -17.29 -41.38 -7.17
N THR A 165 -17.75 -41.19 -5.93
CA THR A 165 -18.63 -42.14 -5.24
C THR A 165 -20.08 -41.70 -5.39
N ALA A 166 -20.98 -42.58 -5.82
CA ALA A 166 -22.41 -42.24 -5.90
C ALA A 166 -22.99 -41.98 -4.50
N ALA A 167 -23.69 -40.86 -4.33
CA ALA A 167 -24.39 -40.52 -3.11
C ALA A 167 -25.57 -41.49 -2.90
N SER A 168 -25.70 -42.04 -1.69
CA SER A 168 -26.78 -42.99 -1.34
C SER A 168 -28.15 -42.33 -1.16
N GLY A 169 -28.23 -41.00 -1.30
CA GLY A 169 -29.36 -40.20 -0.85
C GLY A 169 -29.36 -39.99 0.66
N GLY A 170 -29.70 -38.78 1.10
CA GLY A 170 -29.73 -38.40 2.52
C GLY A 170 -28.50 -37.59 2.95
N ARG A 171 -28.23 -37.55 4.25
CA ARG A 171 -27.12 -36.78 4.85
C ARG A 171 -25.80 -37.56 4.72
N ASN A 172 -24.85 -37.00 3.98
CA ASN A 172 -23.51 -37.52 3.78
C ASN A 172 -22.57 -36.84 4.77
N HIS A 173 -21.72 -37.63 5.42
CA HIS A 173 -20.80 -37.14 6.44
C HIS A 173 -19.37 -37.16 5.87
N HIS A 174 -18.71 -36.01 5.86
CA HIS A 174 -17.31 -35.88 5.45
C HIS A 174 -16.43 -35.94 6.69
N ALA A 175 -15.93 -37.14 7.01
CA ALA A 175 -15.24 -37.39 8.28
C ALA A 175 -14.00 -36.52 8.48
N GLU A 176 -13.21 -36.30 7.42
CA GLU A 176 -11.99 -35.50 7.49
C GLU A 176 -12.27 -34.01 7.71
N GLY A 177 -13.35 -33.49 7.11
CA GLY A 177 -13.72 -32.07 7.23
C GLY A 177 -14.67 -31.77 8.37
N GLY A 178 -15.07 -32.77 9.16
CA GLY A 178 -15.95 -32.59 10.31
C GLY A 178 -17.35 -32.03 9.97
N PHE A 179 -17.84 -32.16 8.74
CA PHE A 179 -19.13 -31.62 8.32
C PHE A 179 -20.07 -32.67 7.70
N SER A 180 -21.34 -32.30 7.55
CA SER A 180 -22.36 -33.11 6.90
C SER A 180 -23.20 -32.29 5.92
N LEU A 181 -23.63 -32.92 4.83
CA LEU A 181 -24.41 -32.30 3.75
C LEU A 181 -25.46 -33.28 3.24
N ALA A 182 -26.71 -32.86 3.09
CA ALA A 182 -27.73 -33.66 2.42
C ALA A 182 -27.49 -33.60 0.91
N ILE A 183 -27.22 -34.75 0.30
CA ILE A 183 -26.97 -34.88 -1.15
C ILE A 183 -28.01 -35.86 -1.70
N PRO A 184 -28.81 -35.47 -2.71
CA PRO A 184 -29.82 -36.34 -3.30
C PRO A 184 -29.23 -37.61 -3.90
N ALA A 185 -30.03 -38.67 -3.94
CA ALA A 185 -29.61 -39.92 -4.57
C ALA A 185 -29.31 -39.70 -6.06
N GLY A 186 -28.22 -40.29 -6.55
CA GLY A 186 -27.80 -40.21 -7.95
C GLY A 186 -26.74 -39.15 -8.25
N TRP A 187 -26.49 -38.20 -7.34
CA TRP A 187 -25.32 -37.31 -7.41
C TRP A 187 -24.04 -38.10 -7.17
N THR A 188 -22.92 -37.58 -7.67
CA THR A 188 -21.58 -38.17 -7.44
C THR A 188 -20.73 -37.25 -6.58
N ILE A 189 -20.02 -37.82 -5.60
CA ILE A 189 -19.20 -37.08 -4.64
C ILE A 189 -17.73 -37.32 -4.95
N HIS A 190 -16.97 -36.24 -5.07
CA HIS A 190 -15.53 -36.23 -5.27
C HIS A 190 -14.90 -35.55 -4.04
N PRO A 191 -14.14 -36.26 -3.20
CA PRO A 191 -13.40 -35.61 -2.13
C PRO A 191 -12.33 -34.68 -2.74
N VAL A 192 -12.17 -33.50 -2.15
CA VAL A 192 -11.11 -32.56 -2.51
C VAL A 192 -10.35 -32.20 -1.24
N SER A 193 -9.03 -32.27 -1.30
CA SER A 193 -8.13 -31.85 -0.22
C SER A 193 -7.44 -30.57 -0.68
N PRO A 194 -8.05 -29.39 -0.47
CA PRO A 194 -7.36 -28.13 -0.67
C PRO A 194 -6.10 -28.10 0.22
N ASP A 195 -5.05 -27.36 -0.21
CA ASP A 195 -3.73 -27.37 0.45
C ASP A 195 -3.78 -27.03 1.96
N GLU A 196 -4.88 -26.41 2.44
CA GLU A 196 -5.10 -26.01 3.84
C GLU A 196 -6.52 -26.30 4.36
N GLY A 197 -7.26 -27.25 3.76
CA GLY A 197 -8.61 -27.57 4.23
C GLY A 197 -9.14 -28.92 3.78
N HIS A 198 -10.41 -29.17 4.08
CA HIS A 198 -11.11 -30.40 3.71
C HIS A 198 -12.40 -30.07 2.99
N GLY A 199 -12.64 -30.70 1.84
CA GLY A 199 -13.82 -30.42 1.05
C GLY A 199 -14.33 -31.59 0.23
N LEU A 200 -15.47 -31.36 -0.41
CA LEU A 200 -16.02 -32.25 -1.41
C LEU A 200 -16.66 -31.45 -2.54
N VAL A 201 -16.72 -32.05 -3.72
CA VAL A 201 -17.54 -31.62 -4.85
C VAL A 201 -18.64 -32.64 -5.07
N ALA A 202 -19.89 -32.20 -5.01
CA ALA A 202 -21.04 -32.98 -5.43
C ALA A 202 -21.40 -32.58 -6.87
N LEU A 203 -21.42 -33.54 -7.79
CA LEU A 203 -21.74 -33.34 -9.21
C LEU A 203 -23.09 -33.98 -9.55
N SER A 204 -23.93 -33.24 -10.28
CA SER A 204 -25.29 -33.67 -10.64
C SER A 204 -25.26 -34.91 -11.54
N PRO A 205 -26.33 -35.72 -11.58
CA PRO A 205 -26.40 -36.90 -12.45
C PRO A 205 -26.20 -36.59 -13.94
N ALA A 206 -26.61 -35.41 -14.38
CA ALA A 206 -26.44 -34.95 -15.76
C ALA A 206 -25.09 -34.26 -16.00
N GLY A 207 -24.31 -34.02 -14.93
CA GLY A 207 -23.05 -33.28 -14.96
C GLY A 207 -23.24 -31.77 -15.21
N ASP A 208 -24.46 -31.26 -15.18
CA ASP A 208 -24.85 -29.88 -15.51
C ASP A 208 -24.95 -28.94 -14.29
N ALA A 209 -24.58 -29.43 -13.10
CA ALA A 209 -24.44 -28.64 -11.90
C ALA A 209 -23.45 -29.27 -10.92
N LEU A 210 -22.77 -28.43 -10.13
CA LEU A 210 -21.97 -28.87 -8.99
C LEU A 210 -22.23 -28.03 -7.74
N LEU A 211 -21.95 -28.63 -6.58
CA LEU A 211 -21.82 -27.95 -5.29
C LEU A 211 -20.45 -28.30 -4.71
N HIS A 212 -19.61 -27.29 -4.50
CA HIS A 212 -18.34 -27.39 -3.81
C HIS A 212 -18.50 -26.90 -2.37
N VAL A 213 -17.98 -27.69 -1.43
CA VAL A 213 -17.91 -27.34 -0.02
C VAL A 213 -16.47 -27.48 0.41
N ALA A 214 -15.90 -26.43 0.98
CA ALA A 214 -14.59 -26.44 1.60
C ALA A 214 -14.70 -25.91 3.04
N VAL A 215 -14.12 -26.65 3.98
CA VAL A 215 -14.04 -26.29 5.39
C VAL A 215 -12.57 -26.12 5.76
N PHE A 216 -12.28 -25.06 6.50
CA PHE A 216 -10.94 -24.68 6.93
C PHE A 216 -10.90 -24.65 8.46
N ASP A 217 -9.95 -25.37 9.05
CA ASP A 217 -9.76 -25.48 10.50
C ASP A 217 -9.27 -24.14 11.06
N LEU A 218 -10.09 -23.42 11.84
CA LEU A 218 -9.77 -22.14 12.53
C LEU A 218 -8.74 -21.22 11.84
N ALA A 219 -8.67 -21.27 10.51
CA ALA A 219 -7.73 -20.52 9.71
C ALA A 219 -8.12 -19.04 9.81
N THR A 220 -7.20 -18.14 9.48
CA THR A 220 -7.56 -16.73 9.38
C THR A 220 -8.62 -16.57 8.28
N ALA A 221 -9.48 -15.54 8.39
CA ALA A 221 -10.45 -15.23 7.34
C ALA A 221 -9.76 -15.09 5.96
N ASP A 222 -8.48 -14.71 5.96
CA ASP A 222 -7.64 -14.56 4.78
C ASP A 222 -7.43 -15.87 4.00
N THR A 223 -7.32 -17.03 4.66
CA THR A 223 -7.23 -18.33 3.95
C THR A 223 -8.49 -18.63 3.15
N VAL A 224 -9.66 -18.26 3.68
CA VAL A 224 -10.93 -18.43 2.98
C VAL A 224 -11.04 -17.45 1.81
N LEU A 225 -10.57 -16.22 1.98
CA LEU A 225 -10.51 -15.23 0.90
C LEU A 225 -9.54 -15.66 -0.20
N LEU A 226 -8.39 -16.24 0.13
CA LEU A 226 -7.46 -16.77 -0.87
C LEU A 226 -8.09 -17.91 -1.68
N TRP A 227 -8.90 -18.76 -1.03
CA TRP A 227 -9.66 -19.82 -1.71
C TRP A 227 -10.81 -19.30 -2.55
N TRP A 228 -11.49 -18.26 -2.07
CA TRP A 228 -12.48 -17.52 -2.83
C TRP A 228 -11.87 -16.95 -4.11
N ASP A 229 -10.75 -16.23 -3.98
CA ASP A 229 -10.02 -15.64 -5.10
C ASP A 229 -9.54 -16.70 -6.09
N ARG A 230 -9.05 -17.83 -5.59
CA ARG A 230 -8.64 -18.96 -6.44
C ARG A 230 -9.83 -19.56 -7.19
N PHE A 231 -10.97 -19.77 -6.51
CA PHE A 231 -12.18 -20.29 -7.16
C PHE A 231 -12.68 -19.34 -8.24
N LEU A 232 -12.70 -18.03 -7.97
CA LEU A 232 -13.07 -17.02 -8.96
C LEU A 232 -12.06 -16.91 -10.10
N ALA A 233 -10.76 -17.02 -9.82
CA ALA A 233 -9.73 -16.87 -10.85
C ALA A 233 -9.59 -18.12 -11.73
N GLU A 234 -9.85 -19.31 -11.21
CA GLU A 234 -9.55 -20.57 -11.89
C GLU A 234 -10.79 -21.35 -12.34
N THR A 235 -11.95 -21.16 -11.70
CA THR A 235 -13.14 -22.01 -11.90
C THR A 235 -14.34 -21.25 -12.41
N ALA A 236 -14.75 -20.19 -11.73
CA ALA A 236 -15.97 -19.44 -12.01
C ALA A 236 -15.62 -17.97 -12.19
N ILE A 237 -15.05 -17.63 -13.35
CA ILE A 237 -14.56 -16.28 -13.59
C ILE A 237 -15.75 -15.34 -13.80
N PRO A 238 -15.95 -14.34 -12.93
CA PRO A 238 -17.13 -13.47 -12.99
C PRO A 238 -17.21 -12.74 -14.33
N THR A 239 -18.39 -12.74 -14.93
CA THR A 239 -18.77 -11.88 -16.05
C THR A 239 -19.76 -10.81 -15.62
N ASP A 240 -20.56 -11.05 -14.58
CA ASP A 240 -21.47 -10.08 -13.97
C ASP A 240 -21.75 -10.44 -12.50
N ILE A 241 -21.99 -9.46 -11.63
CA ILE A 241 -22.41 -9.67 -10.24
C ILE A 241 -23.92 -9.44 -10.16
N LEU A 242 -24.67 -10.52 -9.98
CA LEU A 242 -26.13 -10.50 -9.97
C LEU A 242 -26.71 -10.07 -8.62
N GLY A 243 -25.94 -10.19 -7.53
CA GLY A 243 -26.33 -9.71 -6.22
C GLY A 243 -25.43 -10.20 -5.09
N GLU A 244 -25.54 -9.52 -3.95
CA GLU A 244 -24.81 -9.81 -2.72
C GLU A 244 -25.79 -9.84 -1.54
N SER A 245 -25.59 -10.77 -0.59
CA SER A 245 -26.37 -10.88 0.64
C SER A 245 -25.45 -11.16 1.83
N HIS A 246 -25.78 -10.56 2.97
CA HIS A 246 -25.10 -10.75 4.26
C HIS A 246 -25.98 -11.54 5.24
N ASP A 247 -27.06 -12.15 4.75
CA ASP A 247 -27.96 -12.91 5.61
C ASP A 247 -27.30 -14.21 6.07
N PRO A 248 -27.48 -14.64 7.34
CA PRO A 248 -26.91 -15.89 7.81
C PRO A 248 -27.39 -17.07 6.98
N PHE A 249 -26.48 -17.92 6.52
CA PHE A 249 -26.78 -19.08 5.70
C PHE A 249 -26.51 -20.37 6.48
N ALA A 250 -27.50 -21.27 6.54
CA ALA A 250 -27.45 -22.49 7.37
C ALA A 250 -27.09 -22.23 8.85
N GLY A 251 -27.44 -21.04 9.38
CA GLY A 251 -27.11 -20.62 10.75
C GLY A 251 -25.67 -20.13 10.94
N ILE A 252 -24.94 -19.90 9.84
CA ILE A 252 -23.58 -19.38 9.82
C ILE A 252 -23.63 -17.94 9.31
N GLU A 253 -23.05 -17.00 10.06
CA GLU A 253 -22.90 -15.60 9.64
C GLU A 253 -21.85 -15.52 8.52
N GLY A 254 -22.13 -14.76 7.46
CA GLY A 254 -21.25 -14.72 6.29
C GLY A 254 -21.75 -13.82 5.16
N VAL A 255 -21.05 -13.86 4.04
CA VAL A 255 -21.37 -13.12 2.81
C VAL A 255 -21.60 -14.10 1.67
N ALA A 256 -22.68 -13.90 0.93
CA ALA A 256 -23.01 -14.62 -0.29
C ALA A 256 -22.99 -13.69 -1.50
N VAL A 257 -22.29 -14.09 -2.56
CA VAL A 257 -22.28 -13.41 -3.86
C VAL A 257 -22.88 -14.33 -4.91
N THR A 258 -23.79 -13.80 -5.70
CA THR A 258 -24.34 -14.45 -6.89
C THR A 258 -23.77 -13.76 -8.12
N LEU A 259 -23.25 -14.54 -9.06
CA LEU A 259 -22.59 -14.03 -10.25
C LEU A 259 -22.92 -14.87 -11.48
N GLU A 260 -22.92 -14.24 -12.64
CA GLU A 260 -22.77 -14.93 -13.91
C GLU A 260 -21.27 -15.15 -14.14
N ALA A 261 -20.86 -16.35 -14.56
CA ALA A 261 -19.45 -16.70 -14.74
C ALA A 261 -19.19 -17.53 -16.00
N GLU A 262 -17.96 -17.40 -16.51
CA GLU A 262 -17.35 -18.40 -17.36
C GLU A 262 -16.77 -19.54 -16.52
N VAL A 263 -17.08 -20.77 -16.92
CA VAL A 263 -16.86 -21.99 -16.15
C VAL A 263 -15.74 -22.82 -16.75
N TYR A 264 -14.74 -23.10 -15.92
CA TYR A 264 -13.56 -23.87 -16.25
C TYR A 264 -13.51 -25.18 -15.43
N PRO A 265 -12.71 -26.17 -15.88
CA PRO A 265 -12.57 -27.42 -15.15
C PRO A 265 -12.05 -27.20 -13.73
N PHE A 266 -12.71 -27.81 -12.75
CA PHE A 266 -12.37 -27.69 -11.33
C PHE A 266 -12.15 -29.07 -10.72
N ALA A 267 -11.06 -29.26 -9.99
CA ALA A 267 -10.68 -30.56 -9.40
C ALA A 267 -10.71 -31.73 -10.43
N GLY A 268 -10.36 -31.45 -11.69
CA GLY A 268 -10.40 -32.41 -12.79
C GLY A 268 -11.80 -32.70 -13.35
N ILE A 269 -12.84 -32.01 -12.87
CA ILE A 269 -14.22 -32.11 -13.34
C ILE A 269 -14.47 -31.05 -14.40
N THR A 270 -14.81 -31.47 -15.61
CA THR A 270 -15.24 -30.57 -16.69
C THR A 270 -16.76 -30.56 -16.80
N LEU A 271 -17.37 -29.39 -16.65
CA LEU A 271 -18.80 -29.21 -16.84
C LEU A 271 -19.14 -29.05 -18.33
N PRO A 272 -20.35 -29.46 -18.78
CA PRO A 272 -20.76 -29.44 -20.18
C PRO A 272 -21.15 -28.03 -20.67
N PHE A 273 -21.09 -27.02 -19.80
CA PHE A 273 -21.40 -25.63 -20.11
C PHE A 273 -20.19 -24.76 -19.79
N ARG A 274 -19.96 -23.74 -20.62
CA ARG A 274 -18.95 -22.70 -20.39
C ARG A 274 -19.50 -21.46 -19.70
N ARG A 275 -20.82 -21.23 -19.74
CA ARG A 275 -21.45 -20.10 -19.03
C ARG A 275 -22.46 -20.63 -18.05
N GLY A 276 -22.36 -20.16 -16.81
CA GLY A 276 -23.20 -20.58 -15.72
C GLY A 276 -23.42 -19.48 -14.72
N ASN A 277 -24.30 -19.73 -13.77
CA ASN A 277 -24.41 -18.89 -12.58
C ASN A 277 -23.69 -19.57 -11.45
N ALA A 278 -22.86 -18.82 -10.74
CA ALA A 278 -22.26 -19.24 -9.49
C ALA A 278 -22.95 -18.52 -8.32
N TRP A 279 -23.14 -19.25 -7.24
CA TRP A 279 -23.48 -18.68 -5.95
C TRP A 279 -22.41 -19.14 -4.97
N ILE A 280 -21.74 -18.19 -4.32
CA ILE A 280 -20.60 -18.45 -3.45
C ILE A 280 -20.89 -17.80 -2.11
N PHE A 281 -20.85 -18.58 -1.04
CA PHE A 281 -20.99 -18.13 0.34
C PHE A 281 -19.70 -18.41 1.10
N THR A 282 -19.23 -17.43 1.85
CA THR A 282 -18.18 -17.59 2.85
C THR A 282 -18.70 -17.18 4.20
N GLY A 283 -18.38 -17.98 5.22
CA GLY A 283 -18.86 -17.73 6.58
C GLY A 283 -17.94 -18.32 7.63
N SER A 284 -18.08 -17.83 8.85
CA SER A 284 -17.28 -18.25 9.99
C SER A 284 -18.19 -18.75 11.11
N ALA A 285 -17.86 -19.93 11.64
CA ALA A 285 -18.53 -20.55 12.80
C ALA A 285 -17.50 -20.88 13.88
N SER A 286 -17.97 -21.24 15.07
CA SER A 286 -17.08 -21.68 16.17
C SER A 286 -16.25 -22.92 15.83
N GLU A 287 -16.74 -23.73 14.90
CA GLU A 287 -16.17 -25.00 14.46
C GLU A 287 -15.15 -24.82 13.33
N GLY A 288 -15.12 -23.67 12.66
CA GLY A 288 -14.23 -23.39 11.53
C GLY A 288 -14.83 -22.38 10.54
N ASN A 289 -14.08 -22.08 9.48
CA ASN A 289 -14.59 -21.29 8.38
C ASN A 289 -15.05 -22.19 7.24
N VAL A 290 -16.04 -21.74 6.46
CA VAL A 290 -16.64 -22.51 5.37
C VAL A 290 -16.73 -21.66 4.10
N MET A 291 -16.46 -22.30 2.97
CA MET A 291 -16.84 -21.82 1.64
C MET A 291 -17.83 -22.82 1.01
N LEU A 292 -18.98 -22.33 0.59
CA LEU A 292 -19.97 -23.08 -0.18
C LEU A 292 -20.09 -22.42 -1.56
N ALA A 293 -19.83 -23.16 -2.62
CA ALA A 293 -19.96 -22.65 -3.99
C ALA A 293 -20.83 -23.58 -4.82
N SER A 294 -21.94 -23.09 -5.33
CA SER A 294 -22.76 -23.82 -6.31
C SER A 294 -22.56 -23.25 -7.70
N LEU A 295 -22.54 -24.10 -8.71
CA LEU A 295 -22.36 -23.72 -10.11
C LEU A 295 -23.28 -24.54 -11.00
N HIS A 296 -24.01 -23.88 -11.88
CA HIS A 296 -24.94 -24.54 -12.81
C HIS A 296 -25.06 -23.77 -14.12
N ALA A 297 -25.55 -24.42 -15.18
CA ALA A 297 -25.80 -23.75 -16.46
C ALA A 297 -26.73 -22.54 -16.30
N ALA A 298 -26.52 -21.48 -17.09
CA ALA A 298 -27.29 -20.24 -16.97
C ALA A 298 -28.80 -20.45 -17.18
N ASP A 299 -29.18 -21.47 -17.96
CA ASP A 299 -30.55 -21.88 -18.25
C ASP A 299 -31.06 -23.03 -17.36
N ALA A 300 -30.37 -23.33 -16.26
CA ALA A 300 -30.73 -24.41 -15.35
C ALA A 300 -32.19 -24.30 -14.87
N PRO A 301 -32.96 -25.41 -14.91
CA PRO A 301 -34.35 -25.42 -14.45
C PRO A 301 -34.47 -24.90 -13.01
N PRO A 302 -35.54 -24.17 -12.65
CA PRO A 302 -35.76 -23.71 -11.27
C PRO A 302 -35.68 -24.83 -10.22
N ALA A 303 -36.07 -26.06 -10.58
CA ALA A 303 -35.98 -27.22 -9.72
C ALA A 303 -34.52 -27.59 -9.36
N LEU A 304 -33.59 -27.52 -10.33
CA LEU A 304 -32.17 -27.80 -10.08
C LEU A 304 -31.54 -26.70 -9.20
N ARG A 305 -31.93 -25.44 -9.43
CA ARG A 305 -31.48 -24.31 -8.60
C ARG A 305 -31.98 -24.44 -7.16
N GLN A 306 -33.24 -24.83 -6.98
CA GLN A 306 -33.79 -25.10 -5.66
C GLN A 306 -33.08 -26.30 -5.01
N GLU A 307 -32.79 -27.36 -5.76
CA GLU A 307 -32.07 -28.53 -5.24
C GLU A 307 -30.67 -28.17 -4.74
N LEU A 308 -29.91 -27.34 -5.48
CA LEU A 308 -28.61 -26.82 -5.03
C LEU A 308 -28.73 -25.95 -3.77
N ALA A 309 -29.74 -25.08 -3.71
CA ALA A 309 -29.99 -24.24 -2.53
C ALA A 309 -30.36 -25.10 -1.30
N ASP A 310 -31.20 -26.12 -1.49
CA ASP A 310 -31.58 -27.07 -0.43
C ASP A 310 -30.38 -27.90 0.05
N MET A 311 -29.51 -28.32 -0.87
CA MET A 311 -28.24 -28.98 -0.54
C MET A 311 -27.36 -28.07 0.30
N ALA A 312 -27.08 -26.86 -0.16
CA ALA A 312 -26.25 -25.89 0.56
C ALA A 312 -26.84 -25.57 1.95
N ALA A 313 -28.16 -25.33 2.04
CA ALA A 313 -28.85 -25.02 3.30
C ALA A 313 -28.84 -26.19 4.31
N SER A 314 -28.54 -27.42 3.87
CA SER A 314 -28.45 -28.59 4.73
C SER A 314 -27.11 -28.78 5.44
N PHE A 315 -26.12 -27.94 5.08
CA PHE A 315 -24.77 -27.96 5.65
C PHE A 315 -24.82 -27.85 7.18
N ALA A 316 -24.04 -28.67 7.88
CA ALA A 316 -23.88 -28.61 9.32
C ALA A 316 -22.55 -29.22 9.77
N PHE A 317 -21.89 -28.60 10.74
CA PHE A 317 -20.72 -29.14 11.43
C PHE A 317 -21.08 -30.32 12.37
N GLY A 318 -20.17 -31.29 12.53
CA GLY A 318 -20.03 -32.09 13.76
C GLY A 318 -20.88 -33.36 13.98
N GLN A 319 -20.99 -34.30 13.02
CA GLN A 319 -21.40 -35.68 13.38
C GLN A 319 -20.58 -36.76 12.69
N PRO A 320 -19.73 -37.54 13.42
CA PRO A 320 -19.04 -38.69 12.87
C PRO A 320 -19.89 -39.98 12.93
N ALA A 321 -19.87 -40.76 11.86
CA ALA A 321 -20.23 -42.18 11.86
C ALA A 321 -18.95 -43.04 12.11
N PRO A 322 -19.06 -44.25 12.71
CA PRO A 322 -17.90 -45.04 13.13
C PRO A 322 -17.08 -45.60 11.96
N THR A 323 -15.76 -45.44 12.05
CA THR A 323 -14.75 -45.66 11.00
C THR A 323 -14.38 -47.14 10.80
N ALA A 324 -14.15 -47.56 9.55
CA ALA A 324 -13.48 -48.81 9.18
C ALA A 324 -12.20 -48.52 8.38
N THR A 325 -11.10 -49.16 8.76
CA THR A 325 -9.72 -48.93 8.30
C THR A 325 -9.42 -49.68 7.00
N ALA A 326 -8.73 -49.04 6.04
CA ALA A 326 -8.16 -49.69 4.85
C ALA A 326 -6.72 -49.22 4.56
N GLU A 327 -5.93 -50.14 4.01
CA GLU A 327 -4.46 -50.21 3.96
C GLU A 327 -3.88 -49.70 2.61
N ALA A 328 -2.68 -49.11 2.63
CA ALA A 328 -2.06 -48.40 1.50
C ALA A 328 -1.16 -49.28 0.58
N PRO A 329 -1.07 -49.02 -0.74
CA PRO A 329 -0.23 -49.78 -1.68
C PRO A 329 1.13 -49.11 -2.03
N PRO A 330 2.09 -49.87 -2.61
CA PRO A 330 3.53 -49.53 -2.70
C PRO A 330 3.99 -48.84 -4.02
N PRO A 331 5.22 -48.27 -4.09
CA PRO A 331 5.66 -47.39 -5.18
C PRO A 331 6.39 -48.10 -6.34
N ALA A 332 6.40 -47.44 -7.51
CA ALA A 332 6.91 -47.93 -8.81
C ALA A 332 8.28 -47.30 -9.22
N PRO A 333 9.00 -47.86 -10.22
CA PRO A 333 10.47 -47.72 -10.38
C PRO A 333 10.94 -46.61 -11.35
N ALA A 334 12.22 -46.23 -11.22
CA ALA A 334 12.87 -45.08 -11.88
C ALA A 334 13.49 -45.35 -13.28
N PRO A 335 13.56 -44.34 -14.18
CA PRO A 335 14.10 -44.45 -15.54
C PRO A 335 15.59 -44.11 -15.71
N ALA A 336 16.14 -44.41 -16.90
CA ALA A 336 17.55 -44.60 -17.26
C ALA A 336 18.39 -43.32 -17.55
N ALA A 337 19.72 -43.49 -17.46
CA ALA A 337 20.73 -42.43 -17.26
C ALA A 337 21.21 -41.65 -18.52
N PRO A 338 21.52 -40.33 -18.37
CA PRO A 338 22.11 -39.46 -19.41
C PRO A 338 23.65 -39.54 -19.49
N ALA A 339 24.22 -38.85 -20.49
CA ALA A 339 25.63 -38.84 -20.89
C ALA A 339 26.63 -38.52 -19.75
N ALA A 340 27.86 -39.05 -19.88
CA ALA A 340 28.90 -38.98 -18.83
C ALA A 340 29.25 -37.53 -18.45
N ALA A 341 28.97 -37.17 -17.19
CA ALA A 341 29.29 -35.90 -16.58
C ALA A 341 30.82 -35.66 -16.47
N LEU A 342 31.23 -34.40 -16.44
CA LEU A 342 32.62 -34.02 -16.11
C LEU A 342 32.94 -34.38 -14.65
N SER A 343 34.20 -34.72 -14.33
CA SER A 343 34.57 -34.88 -12.91
C SER A 343 34.61 -33.52 -12.20
N ALA A 344 34.37 -33.50 -10.88
CA ALA A 344 34.35 -32.24 -10.13
C ALA A 344 35.68 -31.46 -10.22
N ALA A 345 36.81 -32.16 -10.32
CA ALA A 345 38.12 -31.55 -10.50
C ALA A 345 38.26 -30.88 -11.88
N GLU A 346 37.76 -31.52 -12.94
CA GLU A 346 37.75 -30.94 -14.30
C GLU A 346 36.81 -29.73 -14.39
N THR A 347 35.63 -29.82 -13.76
CA THR A 347 34.67 -28.72 -13.69
C THR A 347 35.25 -27.52 -12.94
N LEU A 348 35.88 -27.73 -11.78
CA LEU A 348 36.50 -26.63 -11.04
C LEU A 348 37.68 -26.01 -11.80
N ALA A 349 38.47 -26.80 -12.53
CA ALA A 349 39.54 -26.27 -13.37
C ALA A 349 39.02 -25.37 -14.50
N LEU A 350 37.86 -25.72 -15.10
CA LEU A 350 37.19 -24.88 -16.09
C LEU A 350 36.66 -23.58 -15.47
N VAL A 351 36.01 -23.66 -14.31
CA VAL A 351 35.54 -22.48 -13.56
C VAL A 351 36.70 -21.55 -13.21
N ALA A 352 37.82 -22.10 -12.74
CA ALA A 352 39.00 -21.33 -12.35
C ALA A 352 39.66 -20.59 -13.53
N SER A 353 39.51 -21.08 -14.76
CA SER A 353 40.04 -20.41 -15.94
C SER A 353 39.28 -19.13 -16.33
N GLY A 354 38.05 -18.96 -15.82
CA GLY A 354 37.20 -17.79 -16.09
C GLY A 354 37.41 -16.60 -15.14
N PHE A 355 38.19 -16.75 -14.06
CA PHE A 355 38.39 -15.71 -13.04
C PHE A 355 39.85 -15.29 -12.91
N GLU A 356 40.12 -13.98 -12.93
CA GLU A 356 41.44 -13.44 -12.65
C GLU A 356 41.81 -13.69 -11.18
N GLY A 357 42.96 -14.32 -10.92
CA GLY A 357 43.42 -14.69 -9.57
C GLY A 357 43.30 -16.18 -9.21
N GLY A 358 42.69 -17.00 -10.07
CA GLY A 358 42.55 -18.45 -9.88
C GLY A 358 41.58 -18.84 -8.74
N CYS A 359 41.39 -20.15 -8.55
CA CYS A 359 40.56 -20.70 -7.48
C CYS A 359 41.38 -21.62 -6.57
N THR A 360 41.18 -21.49 -5.26
CA THR A 360 41.78 -22.38 -4.26
C THR A 360 40.69 -23.30 -3.69
N ALA A 361 40.79 -24.59 -3.98
CA ALA A 361 39.85 -25.59 -3.47
C ALA A 361 39.95 -25.71 -1.93
N ARG A 362 38.80 -25.89 -1.28
CA ARG A 362 38.67 -26.08 0.17
C ARG A 362 38.02 -27.43 0.47
N ASP A 363 38.28 -27.95 1.67
CA ASP A 363 37.63 -29.19 2.12
C ASP A 363 36.13 -28.94 2.31
N VAL A 364 35.29 -29.82 1.76
CA VAL A 364 33.83 -29.74 1.90
C VAL A 364 33.42 -30.04 3.33
N ALA A 365 34.18 -30.89 4.04
CA ALA A 365 33.89 -31.24 5.43
C ALA A 365 34.20 -30.07 6.36
N GLY A 366 33.16 -29.40 6.84
CA GLY A 366 33.26 -28.29 7.80
C GLY A 366 33.38 -26.90 7.18
N ASP A 367 33.27 -26.77 5.85
CA ASP A 367 33.16 -25.47 5.20
C ASP A 367 31.71 -24.95 5.29
N ALA A 368 31.55 -23.73 5.80
CA ALA A 368 30.24 -23.14 6.09
C ALA A 368 29.39 -22.93 4.82
N PHE A 369 30.03 -22.52 3.71
CA PHE A 369 29.36 -22.36 2.43
C PHE A 369 28.90 -23.72 1.89
N ALA A 370 29.75 -24.75 2.03
CA ALA A 370 29.41 -26.10 1.63
C ALA A 370 28.24 -26.70 2.47
N GLY A 371 28.23 -26.45 3.77
CA GLY A 371 27.14 -26.84 4.67
C GLY A 371 25.81 -26.15 4.35
N ALA A 372 25.86 -24.85 4.03
CA ALA A 372 24.68 -24.09 3.62
C ALA A 372 24.12 -24.58 2.28
N LEU A 373 24.97 -24.88 1.29
CA LEU A 373 24.54 -25.49 0.03
C LEU A 373 23.88 -26.86 0.27
N ALA A 374 24.48 -27.70 1.12
CA ALA A 374 23.92 -29.01 1.46
C ALA A 374 22.54 -28.92 2.16
N ALA A 375 22.32 -27.92 3.02
CA ALA A 375 21.02 -27.67 3.65
C ALA A 375 19.91 -27.33 2.64
N MET A 376 20.30 -26.82 1.46
CA MET A 376 19.41 -26.59 0.32
C MET A 376 19.28 -27.79 -0.62
N ALA A 377 19.71 -28.97 -0.18
CA ALA A 377 19.83 -30.18 -0.99
C ALA A 377 20.79 -30.05 -2.20
N LEU A 378 21.67 -29.04 -2.22
CA LEU A 378 22.76 -28.90 -3.18
C LEU A 378 24.04 -29.47 -2.59
N ALA A 379 24.21 -30.80 -2.62
CA ALA A 379 25.40 -31.43 -2.07
C ALA A 379 26.65 -31.05 -2.90
N PRO A 380 27.54 -30.18 -2.38
CA PRO A 380 28.70 -29.74 -3.15
C PRO A 380 29.76 -30.84 -3.16
N GLN A 381 30.26 -31.14 -4.35
CA GLN A 381 31.33 -32.11 -4.56
C GLN A 381 32.69 -31.49 -4.26
N VAL A 382 32.84 -30.20 -4.55
CA VAL A 382 34.00 -29.36 -4.22
C VAL A 382 33.53 -27.93 -4.00
N VAL A 383 34.12 -27.22 -3.04
CA VAL A 383 34.00 -25.77 -2.87
C VAL A 383 35.37 -25.10 -3.02
N ALA A 384 35.41 -23.86 -3.48
CA ALA A 384 36.64 -23.10 -3.70
C ALA A 384 36.41 -21.60 -3.54
N GLY A 385 37.42 -20.89 -3.05
CA GLY A 385 37.46 -19.42 -3.13
C GLY A 385 38.16 -19.00 -4.42
N CYS A 386 37.48 -18.25 -5.29
CA CYS A 386 37.98 -17.75 -6.56
C CYS A 386 38.22 -16.23 -6.50
N ALA A 387 39.02 -15.70 -7.43
CA ALA A 387 39.33 -14.27 -7.53
C ALA A 387 39.83 -13.66 -6.20
N ALA A 388 40.85 -14.28 -5.59
CA ALA A 388 41.38 -13.91 -4.28
C ALA A 388 40.34 -13.95 -3.12
N GLY A 389 39.27 -14.74 -3.27
CA GLY A 389 38.26 -14.98 -2.23
C GLY A 389 37.03 -14.07 -2.32
N THR A 390 36.92 -13.24 -3.35
CA THR A 390 35.73 -12.42 -3.60
C THR A 390 34.58 -13.19 -4.23
N ILE A 391 34.86 -14.36 -4.84
CA ILE A 391 33.85 -15.23 -5.44
C ILE A 391 33.87 -16.59 -4.74
N GLU A 392 32.72 -17.04 -4.26
CA GLU A 392 32.53 -18.36 -3.70
C GLU A 392 32.06 -19.34 -4.77
N ALA A 393 32.86 -20.37 -5.05
CA ALA A 393 32.57 -21.34 -6.10
C ALA A 393 32.26 -22.73 -5.53
N ALA A 394 31.27 -23.42 -6.10
CA ALA A 394 30.95 -24.80 -5.75
C ALA A 394 30.59 -25.63 -6.99
N VAL A 395 31.04 -26.87 -7.02
CA VAL A 395 30.60 -27.86 -8.00
C VAL A 395 29.46 -28.66 -7.39
N VAL A 396 28.24 -28.49 -7.90
CA VAL A 396 27.00 -29.06 -7.36
C VAL A 396 26.17 -29.71 -8.47
N SER A 397 25.38 -30.72 -8.14
CA SER A 397 24.34 -31.21 -9.06
C SER A 397 23.09 -30.36 -8.86
N LEU A 398 22.70 -29.54 -9.84
CA LEU A 398 21.52 -28.69 -9.67
C LEU A 398 20.23 -29.54 -9.80
N PRO A 399 19.24 -29.37 -8.91
CA PRO A 399 18.01 -30.17 -8.94
C PRO A 399 17.12 -29.81 -10.13
N GLN A 400 17.27 -28.58 -10.65
CA GLN A 400 16.53 -28.05 -11.78
C GLN A 400 17.50 -27.31 -12.72
N ASP A 401 17.10 -27.14 -13.99
CA ASP A 401 17.88 -26.33 -14.93
C ASP A 401 17.78 -24.86 -14.50
N PRO A 402 18.90 -24.18 -14.21
CA PRO A 402 18.90 -22.78 -13.76
C PRO A 402 18.32 -21.79 -14.77
N ARG A 403 18.09 -22.23 -16.01
CA ARG A 403 17.43 -21.46 -17.07
C ARG A 403 15.90 -21.42 -16.90
N GLN A 404 15.32 -22.12 -15.93
CA GLN A 404 13.88 -22.14 -15.66
C GLN A 404 13.49 -21.15 -14.53
N PRO A 405 12.33 -20.46 -14.62
CA PRO A 405 11.95 -19.38 -13.69
C PRO A 405 11.79 -19.81 -12.23
N GLN A 406 11.40 -21.07 -12.00
CA GLN A 406 11.16 -21.63 -10.66
C GLN A 406 12.44 -21.72 -9.80
N ALA A 407 13.62 -21.55 -10.40
CA ALA A 407 14.89 -21.63 -9.69
C ALA A 407 15.30 -20.33 -8.96
N ALA A 408 14.57 -19.22 -9.15
CA ALA A 408 14.92 -17.90 -8.59
C ALA A 408 15.14 -17.90 -7.06
N MET A 409 14.32 -18.64 -6.32
CA MET A 409 14.42 -18.74 -4.86
C MET A 409 15.65 -19.54 -4.40
N LEU A 410 16.15 -20.48 -5.21
CA LEU A 410 17.36 -21.25 -4.92
C LEU A 410 18.62 -20.37 -5.03
N TRP A 411 18.63 -19.43 -5.98
CA TRP A 411 19.75 -18.53 -6.22
C TRP A 411 19.91 -17.48 -5.13
N LEU A 412 18.80 -16.93 -4.66
CA LEU A 412 18.81 -15.97 -3.55
C LEU A 412 19.45 -16.60 -2.31
N ARG A 413 19.07 -17.84 -1.96
CA ARG A 413 19.63 -18.55 -0.81
C ARG A 413 21.11 -18.92 -0.99
N ALA A 414 21.56 -19.21 -2.21
CA ALA A 414 22.99 -19.44 -2.49
C ALA A 414 23.84 -18.17 -2.30
N LEU A 415 23.33 -16.99 -2.70
CA LEU A 415 23.97 -15.69 -2.43
C LEU A 415 24.01 -15.37 -0.93
N THR A 416 22.91 -15.59 -0.22
CA THR A 416 22.85 -15.41 1.24
C THR A 416 23.87 -16.32 1.94
N ALA A 417 23.98 -17.59 1.51
CA ALA A 417 24.93 -18.54 2.04
C ALA A 417 26.41 -18.14 1.82
N ALA A 418 26.71 -17.36 0.78
CA ALA A 418 28.07 -16.86 0.52
C ALA A 418 28.41 -15.57 1.30
N GLY A 419 27.46 -15.02 2.07
CA GLY A 419 27.62 -13.78 2.82
C GLY A 419 27.68 -12.56 1.90
N GLY A 420 26.83 -12.52 0.87
CA GLY A 420 26.74 -11.39 -0.08
C GLY A 420 27.88 -11.30 -1.09
N ARG A 421 28.83 -12.26 -1.05
CA ARG A 421 29.86 -12.41 -2.08
C ARG A 421 29.28 -13.05 -3.33
N ASP A 422 29.87 -12.73 -4.47
CA ASP A 422 29.49 -13.33 -5.75
C ASP A 422 29.64 -14.86 -5.68
N VAL A 423 28.70 -15.59 -6.29
CA VAL A 423 28.65 -17.05 -6.22
C VAL A 423 28.75 -17.69 -7.58
N ALA A 424 29.59 -18.70 -7.73
CA ALA A 424 29.76 -19.49 -8.94
C ALA A 424 29.38 -20.97 -8.70
N LEU A 425 28.18 -21.38 -9.13
CA LEU A 425 27.72 -22.77 -9.05
C LEU A 425 27.92 -23.48 -10.39
N ALA A 426 28.69 -24.56 -10.40
CA ALA A 426 28.99 -25.31 -11.60
C ALA A 426 28.33 -26.70 -11.58
N ASP A 427 27.50 -26.99 -12.58
CA ASP A 427 26.85 -28.29 -12.75
C ASP A 427 27.65 -29.17 -13.74
N PRO A 428 28.32 -30.24 -13.27
CA PRO A 428 29.14 -31.10 -14.11
C PRO A 428 28.33 -31.96 -15.10
N ALA A 429 27.08 -32.29 -14.77
CA ALA A 429 26.22 -33.11 -15.61
C ALA A 429 25.62 -32.28 -16.75
N ARG A 430 25.30 -31.01 -16.48
CA ARG A 430 24.71 -30.08 -17.46
C ARG A 430 25.75 -29.19 -18.16
N ARG A 431 27.00 -29.17 -17.69
CA ARG A 431 28.10 -28.31 -18.17
C ARG A 431 27.77 -26.81 -18.09
N LEU A 432 27.09 -26.41 -17.02
CA LEU A 432 26.65 -25.04 -16.77
C LEU A 432 27.46 -24.40 -15.65
N LEU A 433 27.71 -23.10 -15.79
CA LEU A 433 28.17 -22.21 -14.74
C LEU A 433 27.08 -21.18 -14.48
N VAL A 434 26.58 -21.12 -13.26
CA VAL A 434 25.68 -20.07 -12.78
C VAL A 434 26.52 -19.11 -11.95
N LEU A 435 26.69 -17.90 -12.43
CA LEU A 435 27.34 -16.81 -11.72
C LEU A 435 26.27 -15.86 -11.17
N LEU A 436 26.26 -15.69 -9.86
CA LEU A 436 25.36 -14.81 -9.14
C LEU A 436 26.18 -13.62 -8.69
N ARG A 437 25.84 -12.42 -9.19
CA ARG A 437 26.50 -11.18 -8.80
C ARG A 437 25.56 -10.28 -8.02
N ALA A 438 26.03 -9.72 -6.92
CA ALA A 438 25.28 -8.70 -6.19
C ALA A 438 25.34 -7.36 -6.95
N ASP A 439 24.20 -6.68 -7.17
CA ASP A 439 24.10 -5.39 -7.89
C ASP A 439 23.50 -4.31 -6.96
N GLY A 440 24.17 -4.06 -5.82
CA GLY A 440 23.78 -3.04 -4.85
C GLY A 440 22.34 -3.19 -4.30
N ALA A 441 21.68 -2.05 -4.03
CA ALA A 441 20.32 -1.99 -3.47
C ALA A 441 19.19 -2.28 -4.48
N ALA A 442 19.53 -2.58 -5.74
CA ALA A 442 18.57 -2.76 -6.84
C ALA A 442 18.33 -4.24 -7.24
N GLY A 443 19.04 -5.21 -6.63
CA GLY A 443 18.82 -6.65 -6.84
C GLY A 443 20.11 -7.47 -7.00
N PHE A 444 19.98 -8.68 -7.55
CA PHE A 444 21.10 -9.54 -7.92
C PHE A 444 20.96 -9.98 -9.38
N ARG A 445 22.09 -10.16 -10.06
CA ARG A 445 22.14 -10.61 -11.46
C ARG A 445 22.54 -12.07 -11.53
N ILE A 446 21.78 -12.85 -12.28
CA ILE A 446 22.10 -14.26 -12.57
C ILE A 446 22.65 -14.32 -14.00
N GLU A 447 23.90 -14.76 -14.14
CA GLU A 447 24.52 -15.05 -15.42
C GLU A 447 24.68 -16.57 -15.55
N VAL A 448 23.94 -17.21 -16.44
CA VAL A 448 24.12 -18.64 -16.74
C VAL A 448 24.96 -18.77 -18.02
N ALA A 449 26.16 -19.31 -17.89
CA ALA A 449 27.07 -19.57 -19.00
C ALA A 449 27.25 -21.08 -19.20
N ASP A 450 27.42 -21.51 -20.45
CA ASP A 450 27.99 -22.83 -20.71
C ASP A 450 29.49 -22.79 -20.35
N LEU A 451 30.01 -23.81 -19.67
CA LEU A 451 31.42 -23.92 -19.23
C LEU A 451 32.46 -23.95 -20.37
N ALA A 452 32.06 -23.64 -21.61
CA ALA A 452 32.89 -23.61 -22.81
C ALA A 452 33.22 -22.18 -23.33
N ALA A 453 32.66 -21.08 -22.79
CA ALA A 453 32.87 -19.74 -23.34
C ALA A 453 32.71 -18.56 -22.33
N THR A 454 33.79 -17.98 -21.75
CA THR A 454 33.74 -16.62 -21.11
C THR A 454 35.11 -16.04 -20.67
N ALA A 455 35.30 -14.71 -20.76
CA ALA A 455 36.39 -13.86 -20.18
C ALA A 455 35.89 -12.38 -19.92
N PRO A 456 36.37 -11.58 -18.91
CA PRO A 456 35.70 -10.32 -18.48
C PRO A 456 36.52 -8.99 -18.50
N ALA A 457 35.84 -7.83 -18.28
CA ALA A 457 36.38 -6.44 -18.05
C ALA A 457 35.46 -5.58 -17.12
N ALA A 458 36.00 -4.57 -16.40
CA ALA A 458 35.39 -3.83 -15.25
C ALA A 458 35.50 -2.27 -15.30
N HIS A 459 34.66 -1.49 -14.57
CA HIS A 459 34.79 -0.02 -14.26
C HIS A 459 34.02 0.43 -12.96
N ALA A 460 34.40 1.58 -12.36
CA ALA A 460 34.06 2.10 -11.01
C ALA A 460 33.49 3.56 -10.99
N ALA A 461 32.88 4.01 -9.87
CA ALA A 461 32.20 5.31 -9.65
C ALA A 461 32.65 6.11 -8.39
N ALA A 462 32.29 7.41 -8.29
CA ALA A 462 32.60 8.35 -7.17
C ALA A 462 31.49 9.43 -6.94
N GLU A 463 31.39 9.99 -5.72
CA GLU A 463 30.38 10.97 -5.20
C GLU A 463 30.93 12.40 -4.90
N PRO A 464 30.04 13.42 -4.69
CA PRO A 464 30.37 14.62 -3.91
C PRO A 464 29.28 15.17 -2.93
N THR A 465 29.67 16.09 -2.03
CA THR A 465 28.87 16.76 -0.94
C THR A 465 28.90 18.31 -1.03
N ALA A 466 27.88 19.04 -0.52
CA ALA A 466 27.83 20.52 -0.44
C ALA A 466 27.04 21.11 0.78
N GLU A 467 27.33 22.37 1.15
CA GLU A 467 26.98 23.14 2.37
C GLU A 467 26.02 24.34 2.05
N PRO A 468 25.10 24.82 2.93
CA PRO A 468 24.01 25.76 2.55
C PRO A 468 24.26 27.28 2.83
N ALA A 469 23.62 28.16 2.05
CA ALA A 469 23.70 29.64 2.11
C ALA A 469 22.35 30.34 2.49
N GLU A 470 22.40 31.58 3.00
CA GLU A 470 21.25 32.45 3.37
C GLU A 470 20.41 32.91 2.15
N PRO A 471 19.07 33.08 2.28
CA PRO A 471 18.20 33.47 1.17
C PRO A 471 18.31 34.96 0.79
N PRO A 472 18.39 35.34 -0.52
CA PRO A 472 18.48 36.73 -0.95
C PRO A 472 17.12 37.39 -1.22
N GLY A 473 17.04 38.70 -0.97
CA GLY A 473 16.04 39.58 -1.58
C GLY A 473 16.29 39.76 -3.08
N GLN A 474 15.22 39.94 -3.87
CA GLN A 474 15.19 40.07 -5.36
C GLN A 474 16.12 39.08 -6.10
N LEU A 475 15.56 37.96 -6.59
CA LEU A 475 16.31 36.91 -7.30
C LEU A 475 16.59 37.24 -8.77
N PHE A 476 15.66 37.92 -9.44
CA PHE A 476 15.77 38.30 -10.85
C PHE A 476 15.09 39.64 -11.09
N ALA A 477 15.68 40.50 -11.92
CA ALA A 477 15.18 41.87 -12.17
C ALA A 477 14.98 42.19 -13.66
N GLY A 478 14.75 41.17 -14.49
CA GLY A 478 14.43 41.36 -15.91
C GLY A 478 15.63 41.72 -16.78
N VAL A 479 16.84 41.60 -16.23
CA VAL A 479 18.12 41.85 -16.89
C VAL A 479 19.04 40.66 -16.69
N GLU A 480 20.00 40.48 -17.60
CA GLU A 480 20.98 39.40 -17.53
C GLU A 480 21.73 39.42 -16.19
N SER A 481 21.83 38.25 -15.54
CA SER A 481 22.44 38.07 -14.22
C SER A 481 23.27 36.80 -14.21
N PRO A 482 24.45 36.76 -13.56
CA PRO A 482 25.25 35.54 -13.41
C PRO A 482 24.55 34.46 -12.57
N ASP A 483 23.55 34.83 -11.77
CA ASP A 483 22.81 33.89 -10.91
C ASP A 483 21.82 33.03 -11.71
N TRP A 484 21.57 33.38 -12.98
CA TRP A 484 20.66 32.69 -13.88
C TRP A 484 21.37 32.23 -15.16
N ALA A 485 21.05 31.02 -15.60
CA ALA A 485 21.47 30.42 -16.86
C ALA A 485 20.26 30.18 -17.76
N LEU A 486 20.49 30.04 -19.07
CA LEU A 486 19.45 29.59 -19.99
C LEU A 486 19.06 28.14 -19.66
N HIS A 487 17.77 27.89 -19.54
CA HIS A 487 17.22 26.54 -19.46
C HIS A 487 16.78 26.11 -20.87
N LEU A 488 17.50 25.15 -21.46
CA LEU A 488 17.28 24.67 -22.83
C LEU A 488 17.07 23.15 -22.81
N ALA A 489 15.82 22.71 -22.78
CA ALA A 489 15.46 21.28 -22.82
C ALA A 489 14.72 20.95 -24.12
N ARG A 490 14.71 19.65 -24.50
CA ARG A 490 14.00 19.13 -25.68
C ARG A 490 14.25 19.94 -26.97
N ARG A 491 15.52 20.24 -27.25
CA ARG A 491 15.97 21.05 -28.42
C ARG A 491 15.58 22.54 -28.37
N GLY A 492 15.37 23.08 -27.16
CA GLY A 492 15.39 24.51 -26.91
C GLY A 492 16.61 25.21 -27.51
N GLN A 493 16.46 26.47 -27.92
CA GLN A 493 17.55 27.23 -28.54
C GLN A 493 17.72 28.61 -27.92
N ALA A 494 18.97 28.99 -27.68
CA ALA A 494 19.31 30.31 -27.14
C ALA A 494 18.84 31.47 -28.05
N GLU A 495 18.77 31.26 -29.37
CA GLU A 495 18.34 32.27 -30.34
C GLU A 495 16.85 32.66 -30.20
N TRP A 496 16.06 31.88 -29.45
CA TRP A 496 14.66 32.19 -29.13
C TRP A 496 14.53 33.09 -27.90
N THR A 497 15.65 33.47 -27.28
CA THR A 497 15.68 34.29 -26.07
C THR A 497 16.29 35.66 -26.32
N ARG A 498 15.82 36.65 -25.56
CA ARG A 498 16.40 38.00 -25.54
C ARG A 498 16.02 38.73 -24.26
N PHE A 499 16.85 39.69 -23.87
CA PHE A 499 16.51 40.66 -22.84
C PHE A 499 16.04 41.96 -23.51
N GLU A 500 14.78 42.33 -23.32
CA GLU A 500 14.21 43.54 -23.91
C GLU A 500 13.21 44.20 -22.96
N GLY A 501 13.19 45.53 -22.92
CA GLY A 501 12.18 46.28 -22.15
C GLY A 501 12.20 46.03 -20.62
N GLY A 502 13.33 45.57 -20.07
CA GLY A 502 13.41 45.17 -18.65
C GLY A 502 12.76 43.82 -18.35
N ALA A 503 12.67 42.94 -19.35
CA ALA A 503 12.21 41.57 -19.19
C ALA A 503 13.14 40.60 -19.94
N PHE A 504 13.21 39.37 -19.45
CA PHE A 504 13.63 38.22 -20.25
C PHE A 504 12.44 37.74 -21.07
N VAL A 505 12.64 37.59 -22.37
CA VAL A 505 11.63 37.11 -23.32
C VAL A 505 12.13 35.83 -23.96
N ALA A 506 11.31 34.78 -23.91
CA ALA A 506 11.49 33.54 -24.66
C ALA A 506 10.29 33.32 -25.60
N GLU A 507 10.57 33.18 -26.89
CA GLU A 507 9.57 32.96 -27.96
C GLU A 507 9.84 31.62 -28.64
N VAL A 508 9.18 30.57 -28.17
CA VAL A 508 9.37 29.21 -28.67
C VAL A 508 8.41 28.97 -29.83
N PRO A 509 8.93 28.76 -31.06
CA PRO A 509 8.07 28.49 -32.21
C PRO A 509 7.46 27.09 -32.12
N ALA A 510 6.25 26.95 -32.66
CA ALA A 510 5.62 25.64 -32.87
C ALA A 510 6.57 24.69 -33.61
N GLY A 511 6.55 23.42 -33.23
CA GLY A 511 7.30 22.36 -33.90
C GLY A 511 7.47 21.12 -33.02
N PRO A 512 8.00 20.02 -33.58
CA PRO A 512 8.04 18.73 -32.90
C PRO A 512 8.82 18.76 -31.59
N ASP A 513 8.46 17.85 -30.68
CA ASP A 513 9.20 17.43 -29.47
C ASP A 513 9.08 18.29 -28.19
N PHE A 514 7.98 19.02 -27.94
CA PHE A 514 7.76 19.73 -26.66
C PHE A 514 8.94 20.65 -26.27
N ARG A 515 9.31 21.56 -27.17
CA ARG A 515 10.49 22.41 -27.02
C ARG A 515 10.37 23.32 -25.79
N VAL A 516 11.44 23.39 -25.00
CA VAL A 516 11.49 24.19 -23.76
C VAL A 516 12.59 25.22 -23.86
N THR A 517 12.30 26.48 -23.56
CA THR A 517 13.31 27.55 -23.48
C THR A 517 12.95 28.55 -22.39
N GLY A 518 13.89 28.82 -21.49
CA GLY A 518 13.65 29.64 -20.32
C GLY A 518 14.90 30.07 -19.58
N LEU A 519 14.72 30.38 -18.29
CA LEU A 519 15.78 30.64 -17.34
C LEU A 519 15.75 29.61 -16.20
N ARG A 520 16.92 29.26 -15.70
CA ARG A 520 17.10 28.52 -14.45
C ARG A 520 18.13 29.17 -13.57
N THR A 521 17.97 29.02 -12.27
CA THR A 521 19.00 29.40 -11.29
C THR A 521 20.27 28.55 -11.47
N THR A 522 21.44 29.16 -11.32
CA THR A 522 22.75 28.48 -11.48
C THR A 522 23.16 27.69 -10.24
N ALA A 523 22.66 28.09 -9.08
CA ALA A 523 22.74 27.35 -7.83
C ALA A 523 21.33 27.02 -7.34
N PRO A 524 21.15 25.95 -6.55
CA PRO A 524 19.88 25.69 -5.89
C PRO A 524 19.69 26.72 -4.78
N ILE A 525 18.61 27.51 -4.87
CA ILE A 525 18.39 28.67 -3.98
C ILE A 525 17.05 28.64 -3.24
N VAL A 526 16.08 27.82 -3.68
CA VAL A 526 14.75 27.78 -3.04
C VAL A 526 14.77 26.72 -1.96
N ARG A 527 14.59 27.12 -0.71
CA ARG A 527 14.46 26.19 0.42
C ARG A 527 12.99 26.03 0.79
N LEU A 528 12.54 24.79 0.85
CA LEU A 528 11.24 24.46 1.43
C LEU A 528 11.30 24.62 2.96
N PRO A 529 10.30 25.27 3.59
CA PRO A 529 10.26 25.34 5.04
C PRO A 529 10.15 23.96 5.67
N SER A 530 10.92 23.74 6.73
CA SER A 530 10.72 22.61 7.63
C SER A 530 9.38 22.76 8.35
N ALA A 531 8.82 21.67 8.84
CA ALA A 531 7.56 21.75 9.57
C ALA A 531 7.68 22.33 10.99
N SER A 532 8.87 22.82 11.37
CA SER A 532 9.13 23.54 12.61
C SER A 532 9.36 25.04 12.39
N ASP A 533 9.47 25.47 11.13
CA ASP A 533 9.70 26.87 10.80
C ASP A 533 8.44 27.70 11.09
N GLY A 534 8.63 28.92 11.60
CA GLY A 534 7.55 29.88 11.85
C GLY A 534 7.22 30.76 10.64
N PHE A 535 7.69 30.40 9.45
CA PHE A 535 7.57 31.20 8.23
C PHE A 535 7.33 30.31 7.00
N ALA A 536 6.66 30.87 6.00
CA ALA A 536 6.53 30.33 4.66
C ALA A 536 7.58 30.96 3.74
N THR A 537 8.07 30.18 2.78
CA THR A 537 8.88 30.71 1.67
C THR A 537 7.92 31.18 0.58
N ARG A 538 7.94 32.47 0.22
CA ARG A 538 7.09 33.03 -0.84
C ARG A 538 7.92 33.47 -2.04
N LEU A 539 7.58 32.95 -3.21
CA LEU A 539 8.07 33.41 -4.51
C LEU A 539 7.05 34.37 -5.13
N SER A 540 7.42 35.63 -5.35
CA SER A 540 6.64 36.59 -6.14
C SER A 540 7.23 36.68 -7.55
N ILE A 541 6.40 36.42 -8.57
CA ILE A 541 6.82 36.34 -9.97
C ILE A 541 6.10 37.43 -10.76
N ASP A 542 6.88 38.36 -11.33
CA ASP A 542 6.37 39.46 -12.15
C ASP A 542 6.43 39.07 -13.63
N LEU A 543 5.26 38.75 -14.19
CA LEU A 543 5.05 38.34 -15.58
C LEU A 543 4.40 39.48 -16.38
N ASP A 544 4.79 39.63 -17.64
CA ASP A 544 4.01 40.44 -18.58
C ASP A 544 2.80 39.63 -19.07
N THR A 545 1.66 39.78 -18.42
CA THR A 545 0.44 39.00 -18.71
C THR A 545 -0.11 39.24 -20.11
N ALA A 546 0.33 40.28 -20.84
CA ALA A 546 -0.02 40.49 -22.25
C ALA A 546 0.86 39.70 -23.22
N ARG A 547 1.97 39.12 -22.74
CA ARG A 547 2.98 38.37 -23.50
C ARG A 547 3.27 37.04 -22.79
N LEU A 548 2.22 36.27 -22.57
CA LEU A 548 2.29 34.99 -21.87
C LEU A 548 1.45 33.95 -22.59
N ASP A 549 2.06 32.81 -22.91
CA ASP A 549 1.39 31.64 -23.46
C ASP A 549 2.23 30.40 -23.17
N ASN A 550 1.64 29.33 -22.66
CA ASN A 550 2.33 28.06 -22.45
C ASN A 550 3.63 28.19 -21.62
N ILE A 551 3.50 28.58 -20.36
CA ILE A 551 4.64 28.79 -19.45
C ILE A 551 4.67 27.74 -18.34
N VAL A 552 5.87 27.45 -17.84
CA VAL A 552 6.08 26.57 -16.69
C VAL A 552 6.98 27.26 -15.67
N ILE A 553 6.65 27.11 -14.40
CA ILE A 553 7.47 27.45 -13.24
C ILE A 553 7.66 26.16 -12.44
N ALA A 554 8.90 25.72 -12.25
CA ALA A 554 9.20 24.47 -11.56
C ALA A 554 10.32 24.63 -10.52
N LEU A 555 10.19 23.87 -9.43
CA LEU A 555 11.25 23.61 -8.47
C LEU A 555 11.80 22.20 -8.72
N VAL A 556 13.08 22.09 -9.05
CA VAL A 556 13.73 20.82 -9.40
C VAL A 556 14.96 20.57 -8.53
N GLU A 557 15.25 19.31 -8.26
CA GLU A 557 16.39 18.89 -7.45
C GLU A 557 17.73 19.17 -8.17
N PRO A 558 18.83 19.37 -7.42
CA PRO A 558 20.17 19.44 -7.97
C PRO A 558 20.53 18.17 -8.79
N GLY A 559 21.12 18.35 -9.96
CA GLY A 559 21.45 17.27 -10.90
C GLY A 559 20.36 17.00 -11.95
N LEU A 560 19.16 17.56 -11.78
CA LEU A 560 18.02 17.39 -12.69
C LEU A 560 17.71 18.68 -13.47
N GLU A 561 18.52 19.72 -13.34
CA GLU A 561 18.24 21.06 -13.85
C GLU A 561 18.22 21.21 -15.39
N ASP A 562 18.69 20.19 -16.10
CA ASP A 562 18.67 20.10 -17.57
C ASP A 562 17.65 19.05 -18.08
N GLN A 563 16.91 18.38 -17.18
CA GLN A 563 15.82 17.46 -17.51
C GLN A 563 14.50 18.20 -17.74
N LEU A 564 13.46 17.46 -18.14
CA LEU A 564 12.10 17.99 -18.25
C LEU A 564 11.54 18.25 -16.85
N ASP A 565 11.03 19.46 -16.66
CA ASP A 565 10.33 19.92 -15.47
C ASP A 565 9.17 19.00 -15.03
N TRP A 566 8.43 18.39 -15.95
CA TRP A 566 7.33 17.48 -15.59
C TRP A 566 7.82 16.20 -14.88
N HIS A 567 8.96 15.64 -15.31
CA HIS A 567 9.37 14.32 -14.84
C HIS A 567 9.90 14.33 -13.41
N ASP A 568 10.51 15.41 -12.93
CA ASP A 568 11.19 15.39 -11.64
C ASP A 568 11.10 16.76 -10.94
N HIS A 569 9.86 17.21 -10.69
CA HIS A 569 9.60 18.43 -9.93
C HIS A 569 9.11 18.15 -8.51
N GLU A 570 9.48 19.07 -7.62
CA GLU A 570 8.90 19.17 -6.29
C GLU A 570 7.60 19.99 -6.34
N VAL A 571 7.63 21.13 -7.03
CA VAL A 571 6.46 21.99 -7.32
C VAL A 571 6.50 22.38 -8.78
N TRP A 572 5.37 22.27 -9.48
CA TRP A 572 5.21 22.61 -10.89
C TRP A 572 3.92 23.39 -11.09
N LEU A 573 4.04 24.58 -11.66
CA LEU A 573 2.91 25.45 -11.97
C LEU A 573 3.01 25.84 -13.44
N ALA A 574 1.97 25.52 -14.22
CA ALA A 574 1.94 25.84 -15.63
C ALA A 574 0.69 26.61 -16.04
N VAL A 575 0.84 27.38 -17.10
CA VAL A 575 -0.29 27.89 -17.89
C VAL A 575 -0.26 27.11 -19.19
N GLU A 576 -1.24 26.26 -19.44
CA GLU A 576 -1.29 25.39 -20.62
C GLU A 576 -2.43 25.80 -21.55
N ARG A 577 -2.15 25.84 -22.85
CA ARG A 577 -3.11 26.02 -23.93
C ARG A 577 -2.77 25.03 -25.04
N ASP A 578 -3.65 24.06 -25.23
CA ASP A 578 -3.61 23.19 -26.42
C ASP A 578 -4.62 23.70 -27.46
N GLY A 579 -4.12 24.05 -28.65
CA GLY A 579 -4.93 24.62 -29.74
C GLY A 579 -5.72 25.88 -29.36
N ASP A 580 -7.00 25.91 -29.76
CA ASP A 580 -7.93 27.04 -29.56
C ASP A 580 -8.71 26.96 -28.23
N VAL A 581 -8.29 26.11 -27.28
CA VAL A 581 -8.96 25.96 -25.98
C VAL A 581 -8.62 27.13 -25.05
N VAL A 582 -9.51 27.42 -24.10
CA VAL A 582 -9.23 28.39 -23.02
C VAL A 582 -8.00 27.90 -22.25
N PRO A 583 -6.96 28.74 -22.02
CA PRO A 583 -5.82 28.34 -21.22
C PRO A 583 -6.23 27.85 -19.84
N GLU A 584 -5.48 26.93 -19.26
CA GLU A 584 -5.67 26.47 -17.89
C GLU A 584 -4.42 26.79 -17.07
N LEU A 585 -4.60 27.26 -15.84
CA LEU A 585 -3.56 27.25 -14.82
C LEU A 585 -3.59 25.87 -14.16
N VAL A 586 -2.44 25.19 -14.07
CA VAL A 586 -2.32 23.82 -13.55
C VAL A 586 -1.23 23.78 -12.49
N LEU A 587 -1.53 23.20 -11.33
CA LEU A 587 -0.57 22.96 -10.25
C LEU A 587 -0.38 21.45 -10.08
N ALA A 588 0.87 21.01 -10.11
CA ALA A 588 1.30 19.69 -9.71
C ALA A 588 2.38 19.80 -8.62
N VAL A 589 2.36 18.86 -7.68
CA VAL A 589 3.32 18.78 -6.58
C VAL A 589 3.76 17.33 -6.50
N GLN A 590 5.08 17.09 -6.55
CA GLN A 590 5.67 15.76 -6.56
C GLN A 590 5.01 14.82 -7.60
N GLN A 591 4.91 15.30 -8.84
CA GLN A 591 4.28 14.61 -9.99
C GLN A 591 2.78 14.31 -9.84
N LYS A 592 2.13 14.78 -8.78
CA LYS A 592 0.68 14.63 -8.58
C LYS A 592 -0.01 15.94 -8.88
N MET A 593 -0.87 15.93 -9.88
CA MET A 593 -1.74 17.07 -10.17
C MET A 593 -2.60 17.38 -8.94
N GLN A 594 -2.54 18.63 -8.49
CA GLN A 594 -3.27 19.13 -7.32
C GLN A 594 -4.54 19.87 -7.74
N GLY A 595 -4.48 20.61 -8.86
CA GLY A 595 -5.63 21.35 -9.35
C GLY A 595 -5.40 21.98 -10.72
N ARG A 596 -6.52 22.36 -11.35
CA ARG A 596 -6.57 23.10 -12.61
C ARG A 596 -7.66 24.16 -12.58
N MET A 597 -7.43 25.30 -13.22
CA MET A 597 -8.37 26.42 -13.27
C MET A 597 -8.37 27.03 -14.68
N PRO A 598 -9.53 27.16 -15.35
CA PRO A 598 -9.63 27.92 -16.60
C PRO A 598 -9.18 29.38 -16.39
N LEU A 599 -8.33 29.85 -17.31
CA LEU A 599 -7.70 31.17 -17.28
C LEU A 599 -8.07 31.96 -18.55
N PRO A 600 -9.33 32.43 -18.66
CA PRO A 600 -9.80 33.18 -19.83
C PRO A 600 -9.13 34.56 -19.97
N ASP A 601 -8.59 35.08 -18.88
CA ASP A 601 -7.86 36.35 -18.84
C ASP A 601 -6.57 36.17 -18.03
N ALA A 602 -5.43 36.27 -18.72
CA ALA A 602 -4.11 36.15 -18.12
C ALA A 602 -3.80 37.26 -17.09
N THR A 603 -4.56 38.36 -17.04
CA THR A 603 -4.41 39.39 -16.00
C THR A 603 -4.72 38.86 -14.59
N ALA A 604 -5.41 37.72 -14.47
CA ALA A 604 -5.59 37.03 -13.19
C ALA A 604 -4.25 36.59 -12.56
N LEU A 605 -3.18 36.47 -13.35
CA LEU A 605 -1.82 36.16 -12.89
C LEU A 605 -0.99 37.41 -12.55
N ALA A 606 -1.56 38.61 -12.62
CA ALA A 606 -0.84 39.82 -12.25
C ALA A 606 -0.41 39.77 -10.78
N GLY A 607 0.90 39.84 -10.53
CA GLY A 607 1.47 39.71 -9.19
C GLY A 607 1.39 38.28 -8.63
N LEU A 608 1.56 37.27 -9.48
CA LEU A 608 1.57 35.85 -9.12
C LEU A 608 2.50 35.57 -7.93
N GLN A 609 2.01 34.81 -6.97
CA GLN A 609 2.72 34.39 -5.77
C GLN A 609 2.56 32.89 -5.57
N ILE A 610 3.67 32.21 -5.26
CA ILE A 610 3.71 30.82 -4.81
C ILE A 610 4.24 30.83 -3.38
N GLU A 611 3.39 30.50 -2.42
CA GLU A 611 3.75 30.42 -0.99
C GLU A 611 3.82 28.95 -0.57
N MET A 612 5.00 28.54 -0.10
CA MET A 612 5.28 27.20 0.43
C MET A 612 5.32 27.30 1.95
N ARG A 613 4.39 26.64 2.65
CA ARG A 613 4.24 26.75 4.10
C ARG A 613 4.89 25.58 4.87
N PRO A 614 5.24 25.77 6.15
CA PRO A 614 5.74 24.71 7.05
C PRO A 614 4.82 23.49 7.17
N ASP A 615 3.51 23.70 7.17
CA ASP A 615 2.49 22.65 7.19
C ASP A 615 2.41 21.87 5.86
N GLY A 616 3.11 22.31 4.82
CA GLY A 616 3.23 21.64 3.52
C GLY A 616 2.20 22.11 2.51
N LEU A 617 1.42 23.12 2.85
CA LEU A 617 0.50 23.76 1.93
C LEU A 617 1.27 24.60 0.91
N ILE A 618 0.92 24.43 -0.36
CA ILE A 618 1.34 25.28 -1.47
C ILE A 618 0.15 26.15 -1.85
N LEU A 619 0.29 27.47 -1.72
CA LEU A 619 -0.72 28.43 -2.13
C LEU A 619 -0.25 29.18 -3.37
N VAL A 620 -1.01 29.09 -4.46
CA VAL A 620 -0.83 29.92 -5.64
C VAL A 620 -1.86 31.04 -5.58
N SER A 621 -1.41 32.30 -5.53
CA SER A 621 -2.29 33.47 -5.44
C SER A 621 -1.85 34.59 -6.37
N ASN A 622 -2.68 35.60 -6.56
CA ASN A 622 -2.36 36.78 -7.36
C ASN A 622 -2.03 38.01 -6.50
N GLY A 623 -1.74 39.14 -7.14
CA GLY A 623 -1.36 40.38 -6.46
C GLY A 623 -2.46 41.01 -5.60
N THR A 624 -3.70 40.55 -5.69
CA THR A 624 -4.79 40.98 -4.79
C THR A 624 -4.93 40.06 -3.57
N GLY A 625 -4.16 38.97 -3.50
CA GLY A 625 -4.26 37.93 -2.49
C GLY A 625 -5.38 36.92 -2.73
N ALA A 626 -5.98 36.90 -3.93
CA ALA A 626 -6.94 35.85 -4.29
C ALA A 626 -6.18 34.55 -4.56
N VAL A 627 -6.57 33.47 -3.89
CA VAL A 627 -6.02 32.12 -4.14
C VAL A 627 -6.58 31.60 -5.46
N LEU A 628 -5.68 31.13 -6.32
CA LEU A 628 -5.98 30.58 -7.65
C LEU A 628 -5.96 29.05 -7.64
N LEU A 629 -4.94 28.47 -7.00
CA LEU A 629 -4.78 27.02 -6.85
C LEU A 629 -4.11 26.70 -5.50
N GLU A 630 -4.32 25.48 -5.02
CA GLU A 630 -3.66 24.94 -3.85
C GLU A 630 -3.15 23.53 -4.10
N GLY A 631 -2.08 23.17 -3.39
CA GLY A 631 -1.50 21.84 -3.45
C GLY A 631 -0.81 21.47 -2.15
N ARG A 632 -0.36 20.22 -2.05
CA ARG A 632 0.26 19.70 -0.83
C ARG A 632 1.58 18.98 -1.12
N LEU A 633 2.63 19.42 -0.43
CA LEU A 633 3.90 18.70 -0.36
C LEU A 633 3.77 17.49 0.57
N ALA A 634 4.29 16.33 0.17
CA ALA A 634 4.44 15.22 1.10
C ALA A 634 5.46 15.55 2.21
N ALA A 635 5.62 14.62 3.14
CA ALA A 635 6.58 14.74 4.24
C ALA A 635 8.04 14.66 3.77
N LEU A 636 8.29 14.05 2.60
CA LEU A 636 9.60 13.68 2.08
C LEU A 636 9.87 14.37 0.73
N PRO A 637 9.95 15.70 0.70
CA PRO A 637 10.48 16.37 -0.49
C PRO A 637 11.94 15.97 -0.71
N GLY A 638 12.46 16.27 -1.90
CA GLY A 638 13.88 16.18 -2.22
C GLY A 638 14.77 16.82 -1.15
N ASP A 639 15.94 16.22 -0.90
CA ASP A 639 16.88 16.72 0.10
C ASP A 639 17.63 17.95 -0.42
N GLY A 640 17.53 19.06 0.33
CA GLY A 640 18.30 20.28 0.08
C GLY A 640 17.53 21.40 -0.62
N PRO A 641 18.22 22.49 -1.02
CA PRO A 641 17.61 23.55 -1.79
C PRO A 641 17.34 23.11 -3.24
N PHE A 642 16.35 23.74 -3.87
CA PHE A 642 15.91 23.45 -5.23
C PHE A 642 16.36 24.54 -6.21
N HIS A 643 16.59 24.14 -7.46
CA HIS A 643 16.70 25.08 -8.57
C HIS A 643 15.30 25.58 -8.95
N LEU A 644 15.17 26.89 -9.12
CA LEU A 644 14.01 27.49 -9.76
C LEU A 644 14.21 27.53 -11.28
N GLN A 645 13.27 26.96 -12.03
CA GLN A 645 13.15 27.02 -13.48
C GLN A 645 11.89 27.80 -13.86
N ILE A 646 12.01 28.71 -14.84
CA ILE A 646 10.87 29.43 -15.43
C ILE A 646 11.06 29.43 -16.95
N SER A 647 10.14 28.78 -17.68
CA SER A 647 10.30 28.49 -19.10
C SER A 647 9.01 28.72 -19.90
N ALA A 648 9.19 28.94 -21.21
CA ALA A 648 8.16 28.75 -22.20
C ALA A 648 8.28 27.31 -22.74
N THR A 649 7.19 26.56 -22.72
CA THR A 649 7.15 25.13 -23.06
C THR A 649 6.05 24.88 -24.07
N ALA A 650 6.37 24.53 -25.31
CA ALA A 650 5.36 24.21 -26.31
C ALA A 650 4.67 22.87 -25.93
N PRO A 651 3.35 22.84 -25.63
CA PRO A 651 2.67 21.63 -25.15
C PRO A 651 2.41 20.62 -26.27
N SER A 652 2.55 21.02 -27.53
CA SER A 652 2.41 20.13 -28.68
C SER A 652 3.20 20.65 -29.88
N GLY A 653 3.27 19.83 -30.93
CA GLY A 653 3.98 20.18 -32.17
C GLY A 653 3.37 21.37 -32.93
N GLU A 654 2.14 21.75 -32.59
CA GLU A 654 1.33 22.69 -33.36
C GLU A 654 1.19 24.07 -32.68
N VAL A 655 1.57 24.18 -31.41
CA VAL A 655 1.35 25.39 -30.60
C VAL A 655 2.69 26.03 -30.22
N SER A 656 2.77 27.35 -30.31
CA SER A 656 3.92 28.13 -29.83
C SER A 656 3.84 28.41 -28.33
N ALA A 657 4.97 28.78 -27.72
CA ALA A 657 5.01 29.27 -26.34
C ALA A 657 5.72 30.62 -26.24
N LEU A 658 5.29 31.44 -25.30
CA LEU A 658 5.77 32.80 -25.07
C LEU A 658 5.87 33.09 -23.58
N LEU A 659 7.06 33.46 -23.12
CA LEU A 659 7.32 33.93 -21.77
C LEU A 659 7.92 35.33 -21.82
N ALA A 660 7.40 36.23 -21.00
CA ALA A 660 8.03 37.52 -20.71
C ALA A 660 8.10 37.73 -19.18
N LEU A 661 9.28 37.50 -18.62
CA LEU A 661 9.57 37.56 -17.18
C LEU A 661 10.27 38.87 -16.82
N ARG A 662 9.64 39.69 -15.96
CA ARG A 662 10.18 40.99 -15.50
C ARG A 662 10.94 40.87 -14.19
N GLY A 663 10.58 39.93 -13.33
CA GLY A 663 11.29 39.75 -12.06
C GLY A 663 10.82 38.57 -11.23
N VAL A 664 11.69 38.15 -10.32
CA VAL A 664 11.41 37.13 -9.29
C VAL A 664 11.92 37.65 -7.96
N ARG A 665 11.10 37.56 -6.92
CA ARG A 665 11.46 37.91 -5.54
C ARG A 665 11.14 36.73 -4.63
N MET A 666 12.04 36.45 -3.71
CA MET A 666 11.82 35.48 -2.64
C MET A 666 11.79 36.22 -1.30
N GLU A 667 10.87 35.86 -0.42
CA GLU A 667 10.78 36.37 0.95
C GLU A 667 10.29 35.29 1.91
N ASP A 668 10.74 35.38 3.16
CA ASP A 668 10.19 34.58 4.25
C ASP A 668 9.05 35.36 4.92
N VAL A 669 7.88 34.73 5.01
CA VAL A 669 6.65 35.35 5.51
C VAL A 669 6.22 34.64 6.78
N ALA A 670 6.07 35.36 7.88
CA ALA A 670 5.66 34.75 9.14
C ALA A 670 4.28 34.04 9.01
N VAL A 671 4.20 32.80 9.49
CA VAL A 671 2.97 32.01 9.57
C VAL A 671 2.61 31.85 11.05
N ALA A 672 1.33 31.97 11.39
CA ALA A 672 0.88 31.75 12.76
C ALA A 672 1.11 30.28 13.16
N ALA A 673 1.75 30.07 14.32
CA ALA A 673 2.13 28.74 14.82
C ALA A 673 0.94 27.81 15.16
N ASP A 674 -0.29 28.33 15.21
CA ASP A 674 -1.48 27.63 15.73
C ASP A 674 -2.42 27.06 14.64
N ALA A 675 -1.99 26.99 13.38
CA ALA A 675 -2.84 26.56 12.27
C ALA A 675 -2.88 25.04 12.01
N ASP A 676 -2.01 24.23 12.64
CA ASP A 676 -1.98 22.78 12.41
C ASP A 676 -2.88 22.02 13.42
N PRO A 677 -4.00 21.42 12.97
CA PRO A 677 -4.84 20.58 13.82
C PRO A 677 -4.15 19.27 14.23
N GLY A 678 -3.11 18.86 13.52
CA GLY A 678 -2.25 17.73 13.82
C GLY A 678 -1.21 18.00 14.91
N ALA A 679 -0.99 19.24 15.33
CA ALA A 679 -0.02 19.54 16.38
C ALA A 679 -0.46 18.96 17.74
N LEU A 680 0.52 18.55 18.55
CA LEU A 680 0.30 18.15 19.95
C LEU A 680 -0.26 19.34 20.74
N LEU A 681 -1.42 19.18 21.37
CA LEU A 681 -2.04 20.24 22.16
C LEU A 681 -1.20 20.58 23.40
N ALA A 682 -0.95 21.87 23.61
CA ALA A 682 -0.28 22.40 24.80
C ALA A 682 -1.25 22.48 26.01
N ASP A 683 -0.84 23.15 27.10
CA ASP A 683 -1.73 23.43 28.25
C ASP A 683 -2.84 24.46 27.94
N ALA A 684 -2.68 25.23 26.86
CA ALA A 684 -3.63 26.26 26.46
C ALA A 684 -4.63 25.72 25.43
N PRO A 685 -5.87 26.25 25.40
CA PRO A 685 -6.79 25.99 24.32
C PRO A 685 -6.20 26.37 22.96
N GLN A 686 -6.58 25.64 21.92
CA GLN A 686 -6.20 25.93 20.54
C GLN A 686 -7.46 26.05 19.69
N GLU A 687 -7.53 27.11 18.89
CA GLU A 687 -8.57 27.30 17.89
C GLU A 687 -7.94 27.22 16.50
N VAL A 688 -8.49 26.36 15.65
CA VAL A 688 -8.00 26.08 14.30
C VAL A 688 -9.14 26.25 13.31
N GLU A 689 -8.91 26.98 12.23
CA GLU A 689 -9.80 27.00 11.09
C GLU A 689 -9.46 25.82 10.18
N LEU A 690 -10.36 24.84 10.10
CA LEU A 690 -10.16 23.65 9.27
C LEU A 690 -10.57 23.94 7.81
N PHE A 691 -11.58 24.78 7.59
CA PHE A 691 -12.10 25.17 6.28
C PHE A 691 -12.65 26.60 6.35
N ASP A 692 -12.23 27.47 5.43
CA ASP A 692 -12.57 28.91 5.41
C ASP A 692 -13.52 29.31 4.28
N GLY A 693 -13.93 28.35 3.43
CA GLY A 693 -14.81 28.58 2.29
C GLY A 693 -14.10 28.95 0.98
N ARG A 694 -12.84 29.34 1.02
CA ARG A 694 -12.10 29.79 -0.17
C ARG A 694 -11.55 28.62 -0.96
N THR A 695 -11.06 27.62 -0.23
CA THR A 695 -10.45 26.41 -0.76
C THR A 695 -10.72 25.24 0.19
N PRO A 696 -10.62 23.97 -0.28
CA PRO A 696 -10.70 22.82 0.61
C PRO A 696 -9.70 22.88 1.77
N GLY A 697 -8.56 23.55 1.57
CA GLY A 697 -7.49 23.62 2.55
C GLY A 697 -6.65 22.33 2.61
N PRO A 698 -5.54 22.33 3.38
CA PRO A 698 -4.58 21.23 3.41
C PRO A 698 -5.12 19.94 4.05
N HIS A 699 -6.25 20.04 4.75
CA HIS A 699 -6.80 18.99 5.59
C HIS A 699 -7.89 18.16 4.91
N PHE A 700 -8.46 18.67 3.81
CA PHE A 700 -9.59 18.04 3.13
C PHE A 700 -9.27 17.72 1.67
N ALA A 701 -9.86 16.62 1.22
CA ALA A 701 -10.01 16.29 -0.19
C ALA A 701 -11.50 16.25 -0.53
N LEU A 702 -11.82 16.34 -1.82
CA LEU A 702 -13.18 16.18 -2.31
C LEU A 702 -13.62 14.72 -2.12
N HIS A 703 -14.83 14.51 -1.62
CA HIS A 703 -15.45 13.21 -1.45
C HIS A 703 -16.50 12.96 -2.54
N GLY A 704 -16.51 11.74 -3.08
CA GLY A 704 -17.51 11.27 -4.04
C GLY A 704 -16.94 10.27 -5.06
N PRO A 705 -17.81 9.61 -5.83
CA PRO A 705 -17.37 8.70 -6.89
C PRO A 705 -16.52 9.43 -7.93
N LYS A 706 -15.65 8.69 -8.63
CA LYS A 706 -14.80 9.23 -9.70
C LYS A 706 -15.64 10.04 -10.70
N GLY A 707 -15.17 11.23 -11.05
CA GLY A 707 -15.84 12.14 -11.99
C GLY A 707 -16.89 13.07 -11.37
N SER A 708 -17.13 13.00 -10.05
CA SER A 708 -18.09 13.88 -9.37
C SER A 708 -17.55 15.28 -9.02
N ALA A 709 -16.24 15.51 -9.18
CA ALA A 709 -15.60 16.80 -8.89
C ALA A 709 -16.28 18.03 -9.52
N PRO A 710 -16.81 18.00 -10.77
CA PRO A 710 -17.50 19.15 -11.36
C PRO A 710 -18.81 19.54 -10.65
N LEU A 711 -19.36 18.67 -9.80
CA LEU A 711 -20.58 18.92 -9.01
C LEU A 711 -20.28 19.62 -7.68
N ILE A 712 -19.00 19.81 -7.36
CA ILE A 712 -18.52 20.45 -6.15
C ILE A 712 -17.73 21.70 -6.55
N SER A 713 -18.07 22.84 -5.98
CA SER A 713 -17.35 24.09 -6.20
C SER A 713 -16.95 24.73 -4.88
N VAL A 714 -15.81 25.41 -4.87
CA VAL A 714 -15.26 26.12 -3.71
C VAL A 714 -14.85 27.53 -4.15
N GLY A 715 -15.18 28.55 -3.35
CA GLY A 715 -14.78 29.94 -3.62
C GLY A 715 -15.25 30.97 -2.59
N ASP A 716 -16.51 30.88 -2.15
CA ASP A 716 -17.10 31.66 -1.04
C ASP A 716 -17.79 30.74 0.00
N GLY A 717 -17.45 29.46 -0.07
CA GLY A 717 -18.08 28.32 0.58
C GLY A 717 -17.87 27.07 -0.28
N LEU A 718 -18.13 25.90 0.29
CA LEU A 718 -18.31 24.65 -0.42
C LEU A 718 -19.75 24.57 -0.89
N HIS A 719 -19.95 24.50 -2.20
CA HIS A 719 -21.27 24.30 -2.82
C HIS A 719 -21.32 22.99 -3.56
N VAL A 720 -22.35 22.21 -3.27
CA VAL A 720 -22.67 20.97 -3.97
C VAL A 720 -24.02 21.14 -4.63
N ASP A 721 -24.09 20.90 -5.94
CA ASP A 721 -25.35 20.87 -6.69
C ASP A 721 -25.37 19.66 -7.62
N ALA A 722 -25.91 18.55 -7.12
CA ALA A 722 -26.00 17.30 -7.86
C ALA A 722 -27.46 16.93 -8.13
N ALA A 723 -27.91 17.09 -9.36
CA ALA A 723 -29.19 16.59 -9.83
C ALA A 723 -29.10 15.07 -10.09
N GLY A 724 -29.46 14.25 -9.10
CA GLY A 724 -29.61 12.79 -9.26
C GLY A 724 -28.34 11.96 -9.18
N ALA A 725 -27.32 12.41 -8.44
CA ALA A 725 -26.14 11.59 -8.13
C ALA A 725 -26.33 10.89 -6.76
N ALA A 726 -26.03 9.59 -6.78
CA ALA A 726 -26.42 8.53 -5.86
C ALA A 726 -25.75 8.55 -4.48
N LEU A 727 -26.29 7.71 -3.59
CA LEU A 727 -26.04 7.45 -2.15
C LEU A 727 -24.62 7.58 -1.57
N GLN A 728 -23.57 7.75 -2.37
CA GLN A 728 -22.19 7.79 -1.89
C GLN A 728 -21.78 9.15 -1.32
N GLY A 729 -22.61 10.20 -1.44
CA GLY A 729 -22.38 11.49 -0.79
C GLY A 729 -21.27 12.32 -1.44
N LEU A 730 -21.55 13.61 -1.65
CA LEU A 730 -20.62 14.55 -2.29
C LEU A 730 -20.21 15.64 -1.32
N GLY A 731 -18.91 15.92 -1.16
CA GLY A 731 -18.50 17.01 -0.27
C GLY A 731 -17.02 16.98 0.07
N LEU A 732 -16.70 17.14 1.36
CA LEU A 732 -15.33 17.11 1.87
C LEU A 732 -15.12 15.92 2.81
N PHE A 733 -13.94 15.33 2.74
CA PHE A 733 -13.46 14.40 3.76
C PHE A 733 -11.99 14.67 4.10
N SER A 734 -11.58 14.36 5.32
CA SER A 734 -10.18 14.46 5.73
C SER A 734 -9.46 13.10 5.61
N PRO A 735 -8.45 12.95 4.73
CA PRO A 735 -7.70 11.70 4.61
C PRO A 735 -6.94 11.34 5.89
N GLU A 736 -6.44 12.37 6.58
CA GLU A 736 -5.75 12.26 7.86
C GLU A 736 -6.66 12.74 9.00
N PRO A 737 -6.42 12.29 10.26
CA PRO A 737 -7.15 12.82 11.41
C PRO A 737 -6.93 14.32 11.59
N VAL A 738 -8.02 15.08 11.67
CA VAL A 738 -8.05 16.54 11.85
C VAL A 738 -8.56 16.96 13.23
N ILE A 739 -9.03 16.00 14.03
CA ILE A 739 -9.45 16.23 15.42
C ILE A 739 -8.66 15.27 16.29
N TRP A 740 -7.68 15.80 17.01
CA TRP A 740 -6.88 15.05 17.97
C TRP A 740 -7.29 15.37 19.40
N LEU A 741 -7.69 14.33 20.13
CA LEU A 741 -8.16 14.40 21.51
C LEU A 741 -6.99 14.26 22.50
N ASP A 742 -6.09 15.23 22.49
CA ASP A 742 -4.94 15.24 23.41
C ASP A 742 -5.40 15.59 24.84
N ARG A 743 -4.91 14.85 25.85
CA ARG A 743 -5.22 15.11 27.28
C ARG A 743 -6.72 15.17 27.57
N PHE A 744 -7.45 14.25 26.95
CA PHE A 744 -8.91 14.26 26.91
C PHE A 744 -9.52 13.56 28.14
N GLY A 745 -9.30 14.16 29.31
CA GLY A 745 -9.88 13.74 30.59
C GLY A 745 -11.08 14.59 31.01
N PRO A 746 -11.61 14.40 32.23
CA PRO A 746 -12.73 15.18 32.75
C PRO A 746 -12.51 16.70 32.61
N GLY A 747 -13.47 17.39 31.99
CA GLY A 747 -13.40 18.82 31.71
C GLY A 747 -12.68 19.21 30.42
N ALA A 748 -12.06 18.27 29.70
CA ALA A 748 -11.60 18.47 28.33
C ALA A 748 -12.78 18.52 27.35
N SER A 749 -12.61 19.22 26.23
CA SER A 749 -13.57 19.16 25.13
C SER A 749 -12.93 19.49 23.79
N ALA A 750 -13.48 18.93 22.70
CA ALA A 750 -13.20 19.39 21.35
C ALA A 750 -14.52 19.83 20.72
N ARG A 751 -14.60 21.10 20.29
CA ARG A 751 -15.80 21.69 19.69
C ARG A 751 -15.55 21.94 18.21
N LEU A 752 -16.24 21.18 17.37
CA LEU A 752 -16.25 21.37 15.93
C LEU A 752 -17.48 22.20 15.57
N ARG A 753 -17.27 23.39 15.02
CA ARG A 753 -18.33 24.29 14.58
C ARG A 753 -18.39 24.33 13.06
N LEU A 754 -19.55 23.96 12.52
CA LEU A 754 -19.86 23.99 11.09
C LEU A 754 -20.88 25.10 10.79
N GLU A 755 -20.62 25.91 9.76
CA GLU A 755 -21.50 26.98 9.34
C GLU A 755 -22.07 26.70 7.93
N PHE A 756 -23.40 26.67 7.80
CA PHE A 756 -24.12 26.37 6.57
C PHE A 756 -24.96 27.56 6.09
N ASP A 757 -25.36 27.55 4.82
CA ASP A 757 -26.48 28.33 4.31
C ASP A 757 -27.74 27.45 4.28
N PRO A 758 -28.70 27.63 5.22
CA PRO A 758 -29.90 26.83 5.28
C PRO A 758 -30.78 26.91 4.03
N ALA A 759 -30.74 28.03 3.30
CA ALA A 759 -31.60 28.22 2.12
C ALA A 759 -31.08 27.46 0.89
N ALA A 760 -29.78 27.17 0.85
CA ALA A 760 -29.11 26.47 -0.23
C ALA A 760 -28.67 25.03 0.16
N THR A 761 -29.15 24.52 1.29
CA THR A 761 -28.86 23.16 1.77
C THR A 761 -30.15 22.34 1.89
N GLN A 762 -30.20 21.17 1.25
CA GLN A 762 -31.36 20.27 1.28
C GLN A 762 -31.16 19.05 2.18
N GLY A 763 -29.93 18.53 2.24
CA GLY A 763 -29.56 17.37 3.06
C GLY A 763 -28.05 17.31 3.25
N VAL A 764 -27.63 17.00 4.48
CA VAL A 764 -26.22 16.95 4.85
C VAL A 764 -25.98 15.80 5.81
N GLN A 765 -24.86 15.10 5.62
CA GLN A 765 -24.32 14.11 6.53
C GLN A 765 -22.98 14.61 7.05
N VAL A 766 -22.85 14.67 8.38
CA VAL A 766 -21.58 14.91 9.06
C VAL A 766 -21.20 13.62 9.77
N ALA A 767 -19.99 13.12 9.50
CA ALA A 767 -19.49 11.92 10.16
C ALA A 767 -18.09 12.13 10.75
N LEU A 768 -17.88 11.53 11.92
CA LEU A 768 -16.58 11.39 12.56
C LEU A 768 -16.20 9.91 12.51
N ALA A 769 -14.99 9.59 12.07
CA ALA A 769 -14.48 8.22 12.00
C ALA A 769 -13.07 8.13 12.58
N ALA A 770 -12.77 7.06 13.31
CA ALA A 770 -11.42 6.82 13.84
C ALA A 770 -10.51 6.10 12.84
N SER A 771 -11.06 5.25 11.99
CA SER A 771 -10.32 4.45 11.00
C SER A 771 -10.12 5.20 9.69
N MET A 772 -9.16 4.75 8.87
CA MET A 772 -8.93 5.31 7.53
C MET A 772 -10.08 4.93 6.58
N SER A 773 -10.38 5.80 5.62
CA SER A 773 -11.21 5.49 4.44
C SER A 773 -10.67 6.20 3.20
N TYR A 774 -11.15 5.82 2.03
CA TYR A 774 -10.85 6.49 0.76
C TYR A 774 -11.89 7.56 0.39
N ALA A 775 -11.58 8.36 -0.63
CA ALA A 775 -12.40 9.53 -1.05
C ALA A 775 -13.79 9.18 -1.57
N ASP A 776 -14.01 7.93 -1.96
CA ASP A 776 -15.24 7.40 -2.55
C ASP A 776 -15.92 6.36 -1.64
N GLN A 777 -15.38 6.13 -0.44
CA GLN A 777 -15.89 5.15 0.50
C GLN A 777 -16.61 5.81 1.67
N GLU A 778 -17.64 5.13 2.18
CA GLU A 778 -18.31 5.59 3.38
C GLU A 778 -17.34 5.73 4.57
N PRO A 779 -17.67 6.59 5.56
CA PRO A 779 -16.90 6.68 6.80
C PRO A 779 -16.82 5.30 7.47
N HIS A 780 -15.62 4.76 7.66
CA HIS A 780 -15.43 3.45 8.27
C HIS A 780 -15.75 3.46 9.77
N ARG A 781 -16.07 2.30 10.34
CA ARG A 781 -16.28 2.14 11.79
C ARG A 781 -14.94 2.12 12.55
N PRO A 782 -14.93 2.49 13.85
CA PRO A 782 -16.05 3.08 14.58
C PRO A 782 -16.34 4.52 14.14
N ARG A 783 -17.63 4.87 14.06
CA ARG A 783 -18.11 6.15 13.52
C ARG A 783 -19.27 6.76 14.31
N ALA A 784 -19.27 8.08 14.40
CA ALA A 784 -20.44 8.87 14.79
C ALA A 784 -20.99 9.57 13.55
N LEU A 785 -22.26 9.33 13.23
CA LEU A 785 -22.91 9.83 12.02
C LEU A 785 -24.13 10.68 12.39
N LEU A 786 -24.21 11.84 11.75
CA LEU A 786 -25.30 12.79 11.85
C LEU A 786 -25.83 13.06 10.45
N HIS A 787 -27.10 12.82 10.22
CA HIS A 787 -27.71 13.00 8.90
C HIS A 787 -28.98 13.84 9.02
N TRP A 788 -28.94 15.03 8.43
CA TRP A 788 -30.09 15.89 8.22
C TRP A 788 -30.66 15.64 6.84
N ARG A 789 -31.95 15.35 6.77
CA ARG A 789 -32.66 15.13 5.51
C ARG A 789 -34.00 15.82 5.49
N LYS A 790 -34.42 16.26 4.30
CA LYS A 790 -35.74 16.80 4.05
C LYS A 790 -36.60 15.74 3.37
N VAL A 791 -37.69 15.33 4.01
CA VAL A 791 -38.67 14.37 3.47
C VAL A 791 -40.02 15.06 3.37
N GLY A 792 -40.41 15.42 2.14
CA GLY A 792 -41.54 16.32 1.91
C GLY A 792 -41.28 17.72 2.48
N ASP A 793 -42.20 18.22 3.30
CA ASP A 793 -42.06 19.53 3.98
C ASP A 793 -41.40 19.42 5.38
N ALA A 794 -41.11 18.21 5.86
CA ALA A 794 -40.53 17.98 7.18
C ALA A 794 -39.02 17.73 7.08
N HIS A 795 -38.28 18.17 8.10
CA HIS A 795 -36.86 17.89 8.25
C HIS A 795 -36.64 16.89 9.39
N TYR A 796 -35.72 15.95 9.16
CA TYR A 796 -35.35 14.91 10.10
C TYR A 796 -33.86 14.95 10.37
N LEU A 797 -33.50 14.76 11.63
CA LEU A 797 -32.15 14.44 12.06
C LEU A 797 -32.11 12.97 12.43
N THR A 798 -31.14 12.25 11.88
CA THR A 798 -30.76 10.90 12.32
C THR A 798 -29.38 10.98 12.95
N ARG A 799 -29.23 10.34 14.11
CA ARG A 799 -27.96 10.22 14.82
C ARG A 799 -27.67 8.76 15.07
N THR A 800 -26.46 8.34 14.74
CA THR A 800 -26.05 6.94 14.85
C THR A 800 -24.62 6.89 15.36
N ILE A 801 -24.38 6.11 16.41
CA ILE A 801 -23.04 5.71 16.85
C ILE A 801 -22.89 4.23 16.46
N ASP A 802 -21.93 3.93 15.58
CA ASP A 802 -21.68 2.57 15.08
C ASP A 802 -22.94 1.87 14.54
N THR A 803 -23.32 0.73 15.12
CA THR A 803 -24.56 -0.02 14.80
C THR A 803 -25.66 0.17 15.83
N ALA A 804 -25.51 1.13 16.74
CA ALA A 804 -26.54 1.38 17.74
C ALA A 804 -27.86 1.81 17.07
N GLU A 805 -28.96 1.61 17.78
CA GLU A 805 -30.27 2.07 17.34
C GLU A 805 -30.21 3.56 16.99
N SER A 806 -30.67 3.89 15.78
CA SER A 806 -30.60 5.26 15.29
C SER A 806 -31.63 6.12 16.00
N LEU A 807 -31.18 7.27 16.52
CA LEU A 807 -32.06 8.23 17.16
C LEU A 807 -32.56 9.22 16.12
N HIS A 808 -33.87 9.29 15.97
CA HIS A 808 -34.53 10.17 15.01
C HIS A 808 -35.24 11.32 15.74
N ALA A 809 -35.05 12.54 15.23
CA ALA A 809 -35.77 13.71 15.70
C ALA A 809 -36.35 14.48 14.51
N VAL A 810 -37.56 15.01 14.67
CA VAL A 810 -38.13 15.99 13.73
C VAL A 810 -37.58 17.35 14.13
N VAL A 811 -36.96 18.05 13.18
CA VAL A 811 -36.29 19.34 13.40
C VAL A 811 -36.92 20.41 12.52
N PRO A 812 -36.83 21.71 12.89
CA PRO A 812 -37.44 22.79 12.12
C PRO A 812 -36.79 23.01 10.74
N GLY A 813 -35.53 22.58 10.57
CA GLY A 813 -34.76 22.76 9.35
C GLY A 813 -33.29 22.44 9.57
N ILE A 814 -32.47 22.70 8.54
CA ILE A 814 -31.02 22.69 8.67
C ILE A 814 -30.60 24.01 9.36
N PRO A 815 -29.92 23.96 10.52
CA PRO A 815 -29.50 25.17 11.21
C PRO A 815 -28.32 25.84 10.49
N ALA A 816 -28.21 27.16 10.62
CA ALA A 816 -27.08 27.91 10.05
C ALA A 816 -25.75 27.59 10.74
N VAL A 817 -25.79 27.14 11.99
CA VAL A 817 -24.62 26.74 12.78
C VAL A 817 -24.91 25.43 13.50
N VAL A 818 -23.98 24.49 13.41
CA VAL A 818 -23.97 23.23 14.17
C VAL A 818 -22.66 23.14 14.94
N ASP A 819 -22.74 22.97 16.25
CA ASP A 819 -21.58 22.58 17.05
C ASP A 819 -21.67 21.09 17.40
N LEU A 820 -20.61 20.34 17.10
CA LEU A 820 -20.36 19.02 17.68
C LEU A 820 -19.39 19.20 18.85
N VAL A 821 -19.89 19.02 20.07
CA VAL A 821 -19.09 19.11 21.29
C VAL A 821 -18.74 17.70 21.72
N LEU A 822 -17.48 17.35 21.56
CA LEU A 822 -16.91 16.09 22.01
C LEU A 822 -16.43 16.27 23.45
N THR A 823 -16.81 15.33 24.31
CA THR A 823 -16.39 15.23 25.72
C THR A 823 -16.08 13.76 26.03
N PRO A 824 -15.36 13.44 27.12
CA PRO A 824 -15.17 12.06 27.55
C PRO A 824 -16.49 11.29 27.76
N GLU A 825 -17.58 12.00 28.05
CA GLU A 825 -18.91 11.43 28.23
C GLU A 825 -19.60 11.05 26.89
N GLY A 826 -19.18 11.66 25.78
CA GLY A 826 -19.79 11.41 24.47
C GLY A 826 -19.82 12.62 23.53
N VAL A 827 -20.64 12.48 22.49
CA VAL A 827 -20.90 13.51 21.46
C VAL A 827 -22.18 14.26 21.81
N GLN A 828 -22.11 15.57 21.93
CA GLN A 828 -23.26 16.46 22.08
C GLN A 828 -23.41 17.33 20.82
N ILE A 829 -24.65 17.59 20.41
CA ILE A 829 -24.96 18.46 19.27
C ILE A 829 -25.64 19.72 19.80
N VAL A 830 -25.02 20.88 19.60
CA VAL A 830 -25.60 22.16 19.99
C VAL A 830 -26.03 22.91 18.72
N ALA A 831 -27.35 22.98 18.53
CA ALA A 831 -27.99 23.69 17.42
C ALA A 831 -29.43 24.08 17.78
N GLU A 832 -30.01 25.04 17.03
CA GLU A 832 -31.36 25.54 17.30
C GLU A 832 -32.45 24.46 17.10
N GLY A 833 -33.20 24.16 18.16
CA GLY A 833 -34.27 23.15 18.13
C GLY A 833 -33.82 21.70 18.32
N PHE A 834 -32.55 21.48 18.69
CA PHE A 834 -31.98 20.14 18.88
C PHE A 834 -32.05 19.69 20.35
N PRO A 835 -32.20 18.38 20.62
CA PRO A 835 -32.12 17.84 21.97
C PRO A 835 -30.71 18.02 22.55
N ASP A 836 -30.64 18.28 23.87
CA ASP A 836 -29.39 18.55 24.60
C ASP A 836 -28.76 17.28 25.20
N ASP A 837 -29.02 16.12 24.60
CA ASP A 837 -28.51 14.84 25.06
C ASP A 837 -27.08 14.57 24.57
N VAL A 838 -26.31 13.88 25.41
CA VAL A 838 -24.95 13.41 25.10
C VAL A 838 -25.05 11.95 24.67
N LEU A 839 -24.50 11.64 23.49
CA LEU A 839 -24.45 10.28 22.95
C LEU A 839 -23.11 9.63 23.35
N PRO A 840 -23.12 8.61 24.22
CA PRO A 840 -21.89 7.94 24.63
C PRO A 840 -21.19 7.32 23.43
N TRP A 841 -19.90 7.60 23.29
CA TRP A 841 -19.06 7.00 22.26
C TRP A 841 -17.70 6.62 22.86
N PRO A 842 -17.48 5.33 23.20
CA PRO A 842 -16.29 4.89 23.95
C PRO A 842 -14.93 5.16 23.29
N VAL A 843 -14.94 5.52 22.00
CA VAL A 843 -13.76 5.90 21.21
C VAL A 843 -13.18 7.25 21.64
N LEU A 844 -13.98 8.12 22.28
CA LEU A 844 -13.56 9.44 22.73
C LEU A 844 -12.64 9.35 23.96
N GLN A 845 -11.38 9.03 23.72
CA GLN A 845 -10.33 8.90 24.73
C GLN A 845 -9.12 9.80 24.41
N SER A 846 -8.26 9.99 25.41
CA SER A 846 -6.97 10.67 25.21
C SER A 846 -6.18 9.98 24.10
N GLY A 847 -5.65 10.76 23.14
CA GLY A 847 -4.87 10.28 22.01
C GLY A 847 -5.69 9.76 20.82
N ALA A 848 -7.01 9.82 20.85
CA ALA A 848 -7.84 9.46 19.70
C ALA A 848 -7.72 10.52 18.58
N GLY A 849 -7.50 10.06 17.36
CA GLY A 849 -7.54 10.88 16.15
C GLY A 849 -8.80 10.60 15.35
N LEU A 850 -9.57 11.64 15.03
CA LEU A 850 -10.81 11.52 14.26
C LEU A 850 -10.68 12.25 12.91
N ARG A 851 -11.19 11.57 11.87
CA ARG A 851 -11.40 12.09 10.53
C ARG A 851 -12.81 12.68 10.43
N LEU A 852 -12.96 13.73 9.64
CA LEU A 852 -14.23 14.43 9.42
C LEU A 852 -14.70 14.26 7.98
N TYR A 853 -15.99 13.97 7.84
CA TYR A 853 -16.73 13.94 6.57
C TYR A 853 -17.88 14.93 6.65
N VAL A 854 -18.04 15.75 5.62
CA VAL A 854 -19.19 16.65 5.45
C VAL A 854 -19.71 16.50 4.03
N LEU A 855 -20.83 15.78 3.90
CA LEU A 855 -21.34 15.27 2.62
C LEU A 855 -22.76 15.79 2.38
N ALA A 856 -23.04 16.25 1.16
CA ALA A 856 -24.40 16.45 0.67
C ALA A 856 -25.02 15.08 0.36
N MET A 857 -26.22 14.84 0.91
CA MET A 857 -26.95 13.57 0.77
C MET A 857 -28.41 13.82 0.42
N GLY A 858 -28.94 13.09 -0.56
CA GLY A 858 -30.38 12.99 -0.81
C GLY A 858 -31.03 11.91 0.06
N ASP A 859 -32.36 11.91 0.18
CA ASP A 859 -33.08 10.85 0.92
C ASP A 859 -33.15 9.53 0.13
N HIS A 860 -33.08 9.60 -1.21
CA HIS A 860 -33.04 8.46 -2.13
C HIS A 860 -32.37 8.86 -3.46
N ASP A 861 -31.97 7.87 -4.26
CA ASP A 861 -31.12 7.99 -5.46
C ASP A 861 -31.58 9.03 -6.50
N SER A 862 -32.88 9.35 -6.53
CA SER A 862 -33.46 10.30 -7.48
C SER A 862 -33.59 11.74 -6.96
N GLN A 863 -33.25 12.02 -5.69
CA GLN A 863 -33.34 13.36 -5.11
C GLN A 863 -32.01 14.11 -5.29
N ALA A 864 -32.09 15.42 -5.56
CA ALA A 864 -30.91 16.26 -5.63
C ALA A 864 -30.20 16.34 -4.27
N ALA A 865 -28.87 16.17 -4.26
CA ALA A 865 -28.03 16.43 -3.11
C ALA A 865 -27.50 17.86 -3.24
N GLN A 866 -27.98 18.76 -2.37
CA GLN A 866 -27.58 20.17 -2.35
C GLN A 866 -27.08 20.57 -0.97
N MET A 867 -25.92 21.23 -0.94
CA MET A 867 -25.31 21.76 0.27
C MET A 867 -24.53 23.03 -0.03
N ALA A 868 -24.65 24.02 0.86
CA ALA A 868 -23.80 25.19 0.88
C ALA A 868 -23.22 25.36 2.29
N MET A 869 -21.91 25.12 2.43
CA MET A 869 -21.17 25.24 3.69
C MET A 869 -20.15 26.37 3.61
N ARG A 870 -20.06 27.22 4.62
CA ARG A 870 -19.21 28.39 4.63
C ARG A 870 -17.89 28.17 5.35
N ARG A 871 -17.92 27.44 6.48
CA ARG A 871 -16.77 27.38 7.40
C ARG A 871 -16.79 26.15 8.30
N ILE A 872 -15.61 25.66 8.66
CA ILE A 872 -15.39 24.69 9.73
C ILE A 872 -14.29 25.21 10.66
N THR A 873 -14.59 25.30 11.96
CA THR A 873 -13.63 25.67 13.01
C THR A 873 -13.58 24.61 14.11
N LEU A 874 -12.39 24.40 14.66
CA LEU A 874 -12.12 23.44 15.72
C LEU A 874 -11.52 24.17 16.92
N LEU A 875 -12.22 24.12 18.06
CA LEU A 875 -11.68 24.55 19.35
C LEU A 875 -11.35 23.32 20.20
N ARG A 876 -10.09 23.14 20.55
CA ARG A 876 -9.61 22.10 21.46
C ARG A 876 -9.32 22.70 22.82
N MET A 877 -9.97 22.20 23.85
CA MET A 877 -9.71 22.54 25.25
C MET A 877 -9.13 21.31 25.95
N PRO A 878 -7.86 21.34 26.38
CA PRO A 878 -7.28 20.23 27.13
C PRO A 878 -7.94 20.13 28.51
N ALA A 879 -7.91 18.95 29.13
CA ALA A 879 -8.20 18.87 30.56
C ALA A 879 -7.19 19.74 31.32
N ALA A 880 -7.65 20.37 32.41
CA ALA A 880 -6.73 20.95 33.37
C ALA A 880 -5.67 19.89 33.74
N PRO A 881 -4.38 20.25 33.91
CA PRO A 881 -3.36 19.32 34.34
C PRO A 881 -3.91 18.56 35.54
N ALA A 882 -3.97 17.23 35.45
CA ALA A 882 -4.39 16.42 36.58
C ALA A 882 -3.47 16.83 37.73
N VAL A 883 -4.05 17.45 38.77
CA VAL A 883 -3.39 17.46 40.08
C VAL A 883 -3.21 15.99 40.36
N ALA A 884 -1.96 15.51 40.40
CA ALA A 884 -1.66 14.10 40.64
C ALA A 884 -2.64 13.63 41.71
N ASP A 885 -3.50 12.67 41.36
CA ASP A 885 -4.57 12.24 42.25
C ASP A 885 -3.88 11.80 43.55
N ASP A 886 -3.89 12.68 44.56
CA ASP A 886 -3.67 12.37 45.96
C ASP A 886 -4.89 11.57 46.48
N LEU A 887 -5.52 10.77 45.60
CA LEU A 887 -6.32 9.66 46.05
C LEU A 887 -5.36 8.81 46.88
N PRO A 888 -5.64 8.62 48.18
CA PRO A 888 -4.76 7.82 49.01
C PRO A 888 -4.57 6.50 48.29
N PRO A 889 -3.32 6.03 48.08
CA PRO A 889 -3.08 4.74 47.46
C PRO A 889 -4.01 3.77 48.15
N SER A 890 -4.77 2.99 47.38
CA SER A 890 -5.67 2.01 47.99
C SER A 890 -4.86 1.30 49.07
N ALA A 891 -5.38 1.16 50.29
CA ALA A 891 -4.62 0.50 51.37
C ALA A 891 -4.23 -0.96 51.01
N LEU A 892 -4.69 -1.43 49.85
CA LEU A 892 -4.39 -2.70 49.23
C LEU A 892 -3.16 -2.59 48.33
N GLU A 893 -2.38 -3.66 48.34
CA GLU A 893 -1.27 -3.84 47.43
C GLU A 893 -1.73 -3.77 45.95
N PRO A 894 -0.95 -3.13 45.05
CA PRO A 894 -1.21 -3.13 43.60
C PRO A 894 -1.18 -4.53 42.98
N LEU A 895 -1.87 -4.73 41.86
CA LEU A 895 -1.76 -5.95 41.07
C LEU A 895 -0.31 -6.19 40.63
N PRO A 896 0.14 -7.44 40.58
CA PRO A 896 1.53 -7.76 40.29
C PRO A 896 1.90 -7.32 38.86
N VAL A 897 3.08 -6.73 38.75
CA VAL A 897 3.77 -6.45 37.48
C VAL A 897 4.97 -7.37 37.42
N VAL A 898 5.17 -8.02 36.28
CA VAL A 898 6.22 -9.00 36.06
C VAL A 898 7.22 -8.45 35.06
N ARG A 899 8.50 -8.64 35.35
CA ARG A 899 9.59 -8.40 34.40
C ARG A 899 9.58 -9.49 33.34
N LEU A 900 9.22 -9.14 32.11
CA LEU A 900 9.15 -10.04 30.96
C LEU A 900 10.43 -10.04 30.13
N PHE A 901 11.21 -8.95 30.15
CA PHE A 901 12.52 -8.89 29.49
C PHE A 901 13.49 -8.03 30.30
N PRO A 902 14.74 -8.48 30.53
CA PRO A 902 15.16 -9.87 30.42
C PRO A 902 14.37 -10.73 31.44
N ASP A 903 13.77 -11.83 31.00
CA ASP A 903 13.09 -12.77 31.90
C ASP A 903 14.05 -13.90 32.31
N PRO A 904 14.35 -14.08 33.60
CA PRO A 904 15.17 -15.19 34.07
C PRO A 904 14.46 -16.57 33.96
N ALA A 905 13.14 -16.61 33.79
CA ALA A 905 12.35 -17.85 33.71
C ALA A 905 12.07 -18.32 32.27
N ALA A 906 12.08 -17.43 31.28
CA ALA A 906 11.93 -17.75 29.86
C ALA A 906 12.86 -16.89 28.99
N PRO A 907 13.62 -17.48 28.06
CA PRO A 907 14.55 -16.72 27.23
C PRO A 907 13.81 -15.84 26.22
N TRP A 908 14.44 -14.74 25.84
CA TRP A 908 14.12 -14.03 24.59
C TRP A 908 15.20 -14.35 23.59
N GLU A 909 14.81 -14.60 22.36
CA GLU A 909 15.71 -14.99 21.29
C GLU A 909 16.03 -13.78 20.44
N GLY A 910 17.32 -13.55 20.18
CA GLY A 910 17.73 -12.53 19.23
C GLY A 910 17.41 -12.99 17.82
N HIS A 911 16.84 -12.11 16.99
CA HIS A 911 16.55 -12.39 15.59
C HIS A 911 16.73 -11.17 14.70
N GLY A 912 16.80 -11.40 13.40
CA GLY A 912 16.69 -10.36 12.38
C GLY A 912 15.83 -10.84 11.21
N VAL A 913 15.39 -9.90 10.38
CA VAL A 913 14.54 -10.17 9.22
C VAL A 913 15.13 -9.51 7.97
N ALA A 914 14.55 -9.81 6.79
CA ALA A 914 14.99 -9.26 5.51
C ALA A 914 16.50 -9.40 5.24
N GLY A 915 17.06 -10.55 5.60
CA GLY A 915 18.47 -10.88 5.37
C GLY A 915 19.45 -10.40 6.45
N LEU A 916 19.01 -9.60 7.42
CA LEU A 916 19.81 -9.19 8.58
C LEU A 916 19.76 -10.27 9.66
N THR A 917 20.90 -10.66 10.21
CA THR A 917 20.94 -11.57 11.37
C THR A 917 21.12 -10.80 12.69
N PHE A 918 20.77 -11.44 13.81
CA PHE A 918 20.97 -10.81 15.10
C PHE A 918 22.45 -10.72 15.46
N GLU A 919 23.30 -11.66 15.05
CA GLU A 919 24.73 -11.64 15.33
C GLU A 919 25.46 -10.49 14.59
N GLU A 920 24.93 -10.07 13.44
CA GLU A 920 25.49 -8.96 12.66
C GLU A 920 25.16 -7.59 13.24
N ALA A 921 23.92 -7.40 13.74
CA ALA A 921 23.44 -6.10 14.18
C ALA A 921 23.23 -5.99 15.69
N GLY A 922 23.06 -7.09 16.39
CA GLY A 922 22.55 -7.16 17.75
C GLY A 922 23.50 -7.83 18.74
N GLN A 923 23.37 -7.46 20.01
CA GLN A 923 24.02 -8.17 21.11
C GLN A 923 23.23 -8.01 22.41
N PHE A 924 23.29 -9.05 23.26
CA PHE A 924 22.87 -8.95 24.65
C PHE A 924 24.02 -8.43 25.51
N THR A 925 23.74 -7.40 26.29
CA THR A 925 24.65 -6.84 27.28
C THR A 925 24.70 -7.70 28.55
N ALA A 926 25.70 -7.47 29.40
CA ALA A 926 25.88 -8.22 30.64
C ALA A 926 24.72 -8.02 31.65
N ASP A 927 24.03 -6.89 31.59
CA ASP A 927 22.83 -6.56 32.35
C ASP A 927 21.51 -7.02 31.68
N GLY A 928 21.61 -7.69 30.53
CA GLY A 928 20.48 -8.32 29.84
C GLY A 928 19.70 -7.38 28.92
N ALA A 929 20.12 -6.13 28.75
CA ALA A 929 19.60 -5.25 27.71
C ALA A 929 20.03 -5.74 26.32
N VAL A 930 19.24 -5.49 25.28
CA VAL A 930 19.62 -5.72 23.90
C VAL A 930 19.99 -4.40 23.23
N VAL A 931 21.13 -4.40 22.54
CA VAL A 931 21.62 -3.29 21.73
C VAL A 931 21.64 -3.76 20.28
N VAL A 932 20.98 -3.00 19.41
CA VAL A 932 20.93 -3.24 17.96
C VAL A 932 21.47 -2.02 17.23
N LEU A 933 22.42 -2.25 16.33
CA LEU A 933 23.01 -1.31 15.39
C LEU A 933 22.95 -1.96 14.01
N ALA A 934 21.83 -1.77 13.32
CA ALA A 934 21.62 -2.27 11.97
C ALA A 934 22.28 -1.31 10.95
N PRO A 935 23.18 -1.79 10.09
CA PRO A 935 23.76 -0.97 9.02
C PRO A 935 22.75 -0.69 7.91
N GLU A 936 23.08 0.23 7.02
CA GLU A 936 22.35 0.47 5.77
C GLU A 936 22.36 -0.78 4.86
N GLY A 937 21.40 -0.85 3.93
CA GLY A 937 21.28 -1.90 2.92
C GLY A 937 20.34 -3.06 3.28
N TYR A 938 19.81 -3.09 4.50
CA TYR A 938 18.83 -4.09 4.95
C TYR A 938 17.43 -3.48 5.04
N GLN A 939 16.41 -4.21 4.60
CA GLN A 939 15.05 -3.68 4.55
C GLN A 939 14.54 -3.32 5.97
N GLY A 940 14.34 -2.03 6.22
CA GLY A 940 13.90 -1.45 7.48
C GLY A 940 14.91 -1.52 8.62
N GLY A 941 16.14 -1.99 8.37
CA GLY A 941 17.16 -2.18 9.40
C GLY A 941 16.67 -3.01 10.59
N ARG A 942 15.88 -4.07 10.36
CA ARG A 942 15.13 -4.77 11.41
C ARG A 942 15.89 -5.95 12.02
N ALA A 943 16.38 -5.73 13.24
CA ALA A 943 16.87 -6.80 14.12
C ALA A 943 16.47 -6.50 15.57
N GLY A 944 16.38 -7.52 16.40
CA GLY A 944 15.87 -7.37 17.76
C GLY A 944 15.65 -8.67 18.48
N VAL A 945 14.59 -8.74 19.28
CA VAL A 945 14.28 -9.88 20.13
C VAL A 945 12.85 -10.37 19.97
N LEU A 946 12.65 -11.68 20.07
CA LEU A 946 11.38 -12.39 20.06
C LEU A 946 11.17 -13.07 21.43
N SER A 947 10.00 -12.90 22.01
CA SER A 947 9.63 -13.58 23.26
C SER A 947 9.36 -15.07 23.01
N SER A 948 10.00 -15.97 23.76
CA SER A 948 9.70 -17.41 23.68
C SER A 948 8.42 -17.83 24.43
N ALA A 949 7.89 -16.93 25.26
CA ALA A 949 6.67 -17.11 26.03
C ALA A 949 5.73 -15.93 25.81
N PRO A 950 4.40 -16.08 25.98
CA PRO A 950 3.47 -14.98 25.82
C PRO A 950 3.80 -13.82 26.78
N VAL A 951 3.91 -12.62 26.23
CA VAL A 951 4.08 -11.37 27.00
C VAL A 951 2.75 -10.88 27.56
N ALA A 952 1.62 -11.31 27.01
CA ALA A 952 0.29 -11.03 27.54
C ALA A 952 -0.62 -12.25 27.38
N VAL A 953 -1.34 -12.61 28.44
CA VAL A 953 -2.39 -13.63 28.40
C VAL A 953 -3.71 -12.94 28.75
N LEU A 954 -4.50 -12.66 27.73
CA LEU A 954 -5.74 -11.91 27.83
C LEU A 954 -6.87 -12.86 28.21
N ASP A 955 -7.33 -12.78 29.44
CA ASP A 955 -8.44 -13.61 29.94
C ASP A 955 -9.66 -12.75 30.32
N ARG A 956 -10.59 -13.33 31.09
CA ARG A 956 -11.81 -12.64 31.57
C ARG A 956 -11.55 -11.32 32.31
N ARG A 957 -10.32 -11.09 32.80
CA ARG A 957 -9.94 -9.83 33.47
C ARG A 957 -9.96 -8.63 32.53
N LEU A 958 -9.81 -8.85 31.21
CA LEU A 958 -9.87 -7.80 30.20
C LEU A 958 -11.20 -7.04 30.17
N ASP A 959 -12.30 -7.67 30.63
CA ASP A 959 -13.60 -6.96 30.78
C ASP A 959 -13.61 -5.96 31.95
N ARG A 960 -12.67 -6.06 32.88
CA ARG A 960 -12.68 -5.34 34.15
C ARG A 960 -11.51 -4.39 34.31
N THR A 961 -10.39 -4.68 33.66
CA THR A 961 -9.19 -3.86 33.69
C THR A 961 -8.32 -4.14 32.48
N SER A 962 -7.58 -3.13 32.04
CA SER A 962 -6.64 -3.23 30.92
C SER A 962 -5.40 -4.03 31.30
N TYR A 963 -4.77 -4.65 30.31
CA TYR A 963 -3.42 -5.17 30.43
C TYR A 963 -2.42 -4.09 30.02
N ARG A 964 -1.27 -3.98 30.68
CA ARG A 964 -0.23 -3.01 30.37
C ARG A 964 1.08 -3.71 30.06
N LEU A 965 1.74 -3.28 28.98
CA LEU A 965 3.12 -3.58 28.64
C LEU A 965 3.91 -2.27 28.67
N ASP A 966 5.03 -2.25 29.37
CA ASP A 966 5.94 -1.12 29.48
C ASP A 966 7.28 -1.50 28.84
N PHE A 967 7.61 -0.89 27.70
CA PHE A 967 8.88 -1.04 27.01
C PHE A 967 9.81 0.10 27.41
N ALA A 968 11.00 -0.22 27.92
CA ALA A 968 11.99 0.76 28.34
C ALA A 968 13.20 0.73 27.40
N PHE A 969 13.35 1.79 26.60
CA PHE A 969 14.45 2.01 25.68
C PHE A 969 15.51 2.95 26.28
N ASP A 970 16.72 2.95 25.72
CA ASP A 970 17.66 4.04 25.92
C ASP A 970 17.39 5.14 24.86
N PRO A 971 16.92 6.33 25.27
CA PRO A 971 16.55 7.39 24.33
C PRO A 971 17.75 7.95 23.56
N ALA A 972 18.98 7.86 24.09
CA ALA A 972 20.18 8.32 23.37
C ALA A 972 20.67 7.31 22.32
N ALA A 973 20.41 6.02 22.57
CA ALA A 973 20.85 4.90 21.74
C ALA A 973 19.71 4.27 20.91
N THR A 974 18.61 5.00 20.71
CA THR A 974 17.47 4.57 19.89
C THR A 974 17.10 5.69 18.92
N ASP A 975 16.99 5.40 17.63
CA ASP A 975 16.40 6.29 16.62
C ASP A 975 15.17 5.67 15.93
N GLY A 976 14.97 4.37 16.08
CA GLY A 976 13.68 3.78 15.78
C GLY A 976 13.47 2.42 16.43
N ALA A 977 12.22 2.16 16.80
CA ALA A 977 11.76 0.91 17.37
C ALA A 977 10.49 0.45 16.67
N TYR A 978 10.36 -0.86 16.50
CA TYR A 978 9.19 -1.53 15.93
C TYR A 978 8.79 -2.68 16.85
N VAL A 979 7.59 -2.58 17.40
CA VAL A 979 7.01 -3.57 18.33
C VAL A 979 5.81 -4.20 17.65
N THR A 980 5.82 -5.53 17.54
CA THR A 980 4.67 -6.28 17.04
C THR A 980 4.17 -7.23 18.10
N LEU A 981 2.85 -7.34 18.26
CA LEU A 981 2.23 -8.42 19.04
C LEU A 981 1.49 -9.37 18.11
N SER A 982 1.69 -10.68 18.27
CA SER A 982 0.99 -11.72 17.51
C SER A 982 0.62 -12.90 18.39
N GLN A 983 -0.39 -13.66 17.97
CA GLN A 983 -0.73 -14.95 18.61
C GLN A 983 0.26 -16.05 18.26
N THR A 984 1.00 -15.90 17.16
CA THR A 984 1.97 -16.88 16.66
C THR A 984 3.37 -16.31 16.80
N PRO A 985 4.26 -16.92 17.60
CA PRO A 985 5.63 -16.46 17.73
C PRO A 985 6.43 -16.82 16.47
N GLN A 986 6.74 -15.81 15.66
CA GLN A 986 7.67 -15.94 14.54
C GLN A 986 8.54 -14.67 14.40
N PRO A 987 9.75 -14.77 13.82
CA PRO A 987 10.66 -13.63 13.68
C PRO A 987 10.06 -12.44 12.91
N ASP A 988 9.34 -12.72 11.83
CA ASP A 988 8.63 -11.73 11.03
C ASP A 988 7.12 -11.86 11.25
N MET A 989 6.56 -10.95 12.04
CA MET A 989 5.15 -10.95 12.40
C MET A 989 4.31 -10.03 11.53
N ASP A 990 4.85 -9.48 10.43
CA ASP A 990 4.11 -8.51 9.60
C ASP A 990 2.80 -9.08 9.01
N ASP A 991 2.77 -10.38 8.69
CA ASP A 991 1.57 -11.04 8.15
C ASP A 991 0.63 -11.59 9.23
N SER A 992 1.06 -11.66 10.49
CA SER A 992 0.31 -12.31 11.58
C SER A 992 0.09 -11.42 12.80
N GLY A 993 0.51 -10.16 12.74
CA GLY A 993 0.48 -9.22 13.85
C GLY A 993 -0.93 -8.70 14.12
N GLU A 994 -1.33 -8.71 15.38
CA GLU A 994 -2.58 -8.10 15.86
C GLU A 994 -2.43 -6.59 16.06
N ILE A 995 -1.20 -6.14 16.34
CA ILE A 995 -0.82 -4.74 16.37
C ILE A 995 0.64 -4.57 15.97
N PHE A 996 0.92 -3.50 15.24
CA PHE A 996 2.25 -3.00 14.90
C PHE A 996 2.39 -1.61 15.47
N ILE A 997 3.50 -1.34 16.15
CA ILE A 997 3.82 -0.04 16.73
C ILE A 997 5.20 0.34 16.24
N SER A 998 5.29 1.42 15.47
CA SER A 998 6.55 1.96 14.97
C SER A 998 6.78 3.34 15.60
N LEU A 999 7.92 3.56 16.22
CA LEU A 999 8.36 4.86 16.69
C LEU A 999 9.69 5.15 16.02
N VAL A 1000 9.71 6.08 15.05
CA VAL A 1000 10.88 6.28 14.18
C VAL A 1000 11.19 7.76 14.01
N ARG A 1001 12.46 8.13 14.23
CA ARG A 1001 13.00 9.45 13.93
C ARG A 1001 13.21 9.59 12.43
N GLN A 1002 12.66 10.64 11.85
CA GLN A 1002 12.83 10.96 10.44
C GLN A 1002 14.28 11.42 10.20
N ALA A 1003 14.93 10.83 9.20
CA ALA A 1003 16.32 11.16 8.88
C ALA A 1003 16.47 12.34 7.91
N LYS A 1004 15.44 12.61 7.10
CA LYS A 1004 15.51 13.54 5.97
C LYS A 1004 14.16 14.20 5.65
N GLY A 1005 14.14 15.07 4.65
CA GLY A 1005 12.95 15.82 4.24
C GLY A 1005 12.48 16.87 5.26
N ARG A 1006 11.24 17.35 5.08
CA ARG A 1006 10.64 18.46 5.86
C ARG A 1006 10.39 18.11 7.33
N LEU A 1007 10.27 16.81 7.62
CA LEU A 1007 10.06 16.29 8.96
C LEU A 1007 11.36 15.78 9.60
N ALA A 1008 12.53 16.02 9.01
CA ALA A 1008 13.80 15.58 9.57
C ALA A 1008 13.90 15.90 11.07
N GLU A 1009 14.44 14.97 11.84
CA GLU A 1009 14.59 15.01 13.31
C GLU A 1009 13.30 14.79 14.11
N ASP A 1010 12.13 15.05 13.54
CA ASP A 1010 10.86 14.71 14.18
C ASP A 1010 10.67 13.20 14.25
N TRP A 1011 9.75 12.78 15.10
CA TRP A 1011 9.43 11.38 15.28
C TRP A 1011 8.03 11.09 14.76
N LEU A 1012 7.86 9.94 14.13
CA LEU A 1012 6.55 9.40 13.78
C LEU A 1012 6.26 8.21 14.69
N LEU A 1013 5.17 8.33 15.45
CA LEU A 1013 4.55 7.21 16.15
C LEU A 1013 3.42 6.69 15.26
N HIS A 1014 3.56 5.47 14.79
CA HIS A 1014 2.60 4.80 13.93
C HIS A 1014 2.07 3.55 14.63
N VAL A 1015 0.76 3.36 14.57
CA VAL A 1015 0.07 2.18 15.08
C VAL A 1015 -0.80 1.61 13.98
N GLN A 1016 -0.74 0.29 13.79
CA GLN A 1016 -1.52 -0.43 12.79
C GLN A 1016 -2.09 -1.72 13.39
N GLY A 1017 -3.34 -2.06 13.07
CA GLY A 1017 -3.98 -3.33 13.45
C GLY A 1017 -4.68 -4.05 12.30
N GLY A 1018 -4.44 -3.61 11.07
CA GLY A 1018 -5.07 -4.09 9.85
C GLY A 1018 -4.90 -3.07 8.72
N PHE A 1019 -5.51 -3.32 7.56
CA PHE A 1019 -5.38 -2.43 6.40
C PHE A 1019 -5.98 -1.03 6.63
N TYR A 1020 -7.20 -0.98 7.20
CA TYR A 1020 -7.91 0.29 7.47
C TYR A 1020 -7.68 0.85 8.89
N ALA A 1021 -7.16 0.01 9.79
CA ALA A 1021 -6.91 0.31 11.19
C ALA A 1021 -5.49 0.87 11.35
N THR A 1022 -5.28 2.11 10.91
CA THR A 1022 -3.97 2.77 10.95
C THR A 1022 -4.05 4.21 11.46
N TRP A 1023 -3.10 4.55 12.34
CA TRP A 1023 -2.98 5.85 12.98
C TRP A 1023 -1.53 6.28 13.02
N THR A 1024 -1.27 7.50 12.55
CA THR A 1024 0.07 8.10 12.57
C THR A 1024 0.02 9.41 13.33
N ARG A 1025 0.94 9.59 14.26
CA ARG A 1025 1.11 10.79 15.07
C ARG A 1025 2.53 11.32 14.89
N ARG A 1026 2.64 12.56 14.43
CA ARG A 1026 3.91 13.29 14.42
C ARG A 1026 4.21 13.84 15.80
N ILE A 1027 5.46 13.70 16.22
CA ILE A 1027 5.98 14.19 17.49
C ILE A 1027 7.18 15.09 17.20
N PRO A 1028 7.09 16.41 17.48
CA PRO A 1028 8.19 17.32 17.23
C PRO A 1028 9.46 16.93 18.00
N ALA A 1029 10.62 17.07 17.38
CA ALA A 1029 11.93 16.76 17.99
C ALA A 1029 12.12 17.44 19.36
N ALA A 1030 11.66 18.70 19.49
CA ALA A 1030 11.73 19.46 20.73
C ALA A 1030 10.94 18.84 21.89
N LYS A 1031 9.83 18.15 21.60
CA LYS A 1031 9.07 17.40 22.61
C LYS A 1031 9.77 16.08 22.94
N MET A 1032 10.31 15.42 21.92
CA MET A 1032 11.00 14.14 22.08
C MET A 1032 12.33 14.26 22.83
N ALA A 1033 12.96 15.44 22.86
CA ALA A 1033 14.14 15.71 23.67
C ALA A 1033 13.94 15.43 25.18
N GLY A 1034 12.70 15.45 25.66
CA GLY A 1034 12.33 15.10 27.05
C GLY A 1034 11.93 13.64 27.26
N TRP A 1035 12.04 12.77 26.25
CA TRP A 1035 11.61 11.38 26.35
C TRP A 1035 12.47 10.61 27.36
N ASP A 1036 11.82 9.93 28.30
CA ASP A 1036 12.47 9.10 29.33
C ASP A 1036 12.81 7.68 28.83
N GLY A 1037 12.58 7.40 27.55
CA GLY A 1037 12.78 6.09 26.94
C GLY A 1037 11.60 5.13 27.09
N ARG A 1038 10.51 5.51 27.75
CA ARG A 1038 9.35 4.63 27.94
C ARG A 1038 8.35 4.71 26.80
N LEU A 1039 7.92 3.55 26.33
CA LEU A 1039 6.75 3.36 25.48
C LEU A 1039 5.81 2.40 26.21
N THR A 1040 4.61 2.85 26.54
CA THR A 1040 3.62 2.05 27.27
C THR A 1040 2.49 1.66 26.32
N LEU A 1041 2.21 0.36 26.22
CA LEU A 1041 1.06 -0.18 25.52
C LEU A 1041 0.01 -0.62 26.54
N ARG A 1042 -1.16 0.01 26.51
CA ARG A 1042 -2.35 -0.41 27.26
C ARG A 1042 -3.28 -1.15 26.31
N ILE A 1043 -3.55 -2.42 26.61
CA ILE A 1043 -4.43 -3.30 25.83
C ILE A 1043 -5.79 -3.34 26.53
N ASP A 1044 -6.81 -2.94 25.80
CA ASP A 1044 -8.21 -3.03 26.17
C ASP A 1044 -8.92 -4.09 25.33
N ARG A 1045 -10.20 -4.31 25.60
CA ARG A 1045 -11.03 -5.15 24.72
C ARG A 1045 -11.29 -4.41 23.41
N GLY A 1046 -10.76 -4.94 22.30
CA GLY A 1046 -10.96 -4.40 20.95
C GLY A 1046 -10.25 -3.07 20.68
N ALA A 1047 -9.32 -2.65 21.53
CA ALA A 1047 -8.60 -1.38 21.38
C ALA A 1047 -7.26 -1.43 22.11
N ALA A 1048 -6.38 -0.50 21.77
CA ALA A 1048 -5.17 -0.25 22.54
C ALA A 1048 -4.82 1.24 22.58
N THR A 1049 -4.01 1.61 23.55
CA THR A 1049 -3.43 2.96 23.65
C THR A 1049 -1.92 2.83 23.78
N VAL A 1050 -1.20 3.50 22.89
CA VAL A 1050 0.25 3.65 22.97
C VAL A 1050 0.57 5.01 23.56
N SER A 1051 1.30 5.03 24.66
CA SER A 1051 1.66 6.25 25.39
C SER A 1051 3.16 6.43 25.41
N LEU A 1052 3.60 7.66 25.13
CA LEU A 1052 4.93 8.16 25.46
C LEU A 1052 4.75 9.09 26.66
N PRO A 1053 5.02 8.62 27.89
CA PRO A 1053 4.68 9.34 29.11
C PRO A 1053 5.18 10.78 29.11
N GLY A 1054 4.28 11.73 29.38
CA GLY A 1054 4.59 13.17 29.40
C GLY A 1054 4.70 13.83 28.01
N ILE A 1055 4.57 13.07 26.92
CA ILE A 1055 4.65 13.57 25.54
C ILE A 1055 3.28 13.48 24.84
N THR A 1056 2.78 12.27 24.57
CA THR A 1056 1.52 12.05 23.85
C THR A 1056 0.96 10.65 24.12
N ASP A 1057 -0.35 10.51 23.92
CA ASP A 1057 -1.02 9.23 23.75
C ASP A 1057 -1.44 9.06 22.28
N LEU A 1058 -1.60 7.82 21.85
CA LEU A 1058 -2.21 7.44 20.58
C LEU A 1058 -3.17 6.29 20.82
N HIS A 1059 -4.48 6.55 20.67
CA HIS A 1059 -5.53 5.57 20.87
C HIS A 1059 -5.91 4.91 19.54
N ALA A 1060 -5.82 3.59 19.49
CA ALA A 1060 -6.12 2.73 18.36
C ALA A 1060 -7.35 1.87 18.68
N PRO A 1061 -8.56 2.28 18.28
CA PRO A 1061 -9.76 1.45 18.41
C PRO A 1061 -9.81 0.36 17.34
N ASP A 1062 -10.80 -0.53 17.41
CA ASP A 1062 -11.12 -1.55 16.37
C ASP A 1062 -10.03 -2.62 16.16
N LEU A 1063 -9.31 -2.98 17.23
CA LEU A 1063 -8.31 -4.05 17.21
C LEU A 1063 -8.96 -5.39 17.54
N ILE A 1064 -9.52 -6.06 16.52
CA ILE A 1064 -10.31 -7.29 16.64
C ILE A 1064 -9.53 -8.43 17.33
N GLY A 1065 -8.20 -8.44 17.19
CA GLY A 1065 -7.27 -9.37 17.85
C GLY A 1065 -7.28 -9.33 19.37
N PHE A 1066 -7.66 -8.21 19.98
CA PHE A 1066 -7.59 -8.01 21.43
C PHE A 1066 -8.87 -8.44 22.13
N ARG A 1067 -8.99 -9.75 22.28
CA ARG A 1067 -10.12 -10.43 22.92
C ARG A 1067 -9.67 -11.44 23.97
N LYS A 1068 -10.63 -11.91 24.76
CA LYS A 1068 -10.38 -12.95 25.78
C LYS A 1068 -9.95 -14.27 25.12
N GLY A 1069 -9.12 -15.01 25.82
CA GLY A 1069 -8.58 -16.31 25.38
C GLY A 1069 -7.33 -16.19 24.53
N VAL A 1070 -6.88 -14.98 24.22
CA VAL A 1070 -5.72 -14.74 23.36
C VAL A 1070 -4.45 -14.69 24.20
N SER A 1071 -3.40 -15.36 23.71
CA SER A 1071 -2.04 -15.23 24.23
C SER A 1071 -1.20 -14.52 23.17
N LEU A 1072 -0.53 -13.43 23.56
CA LEU A 1072 0.24 -12.60 22.66
C LEU A 1072 1.73 -12.76 22.96
N PHE A 1073 2.50 -13.00 21.91
CA PHE A 1073 3.96 -12.93 21.87
C PHE A 1073 4.38 -11.58 21.30
N ALA A 1074 5.59 -11.14 21.61
CA ALA A 1074 6.13 -9.88 21.12
C ALA A 1074 7.41 -10.06 20.33
N THR A 1075 7.56 -9.26 19.27
CA THR A 1075 8.86 -8.88 18.74
C THR A 1075 9.13 -7.42 19.08
N VAL A 1076 10.38 -7.10 19.41
CA VAL A 1076 10.86 -5.71 19.58
C VAL A 1076 12.13 -5.56 18.76
N GLN A 1077 12.07 -4.74 17.71
CA GLN A 1077 13.10 -4.61 16.69
C GLN A 1077 13.52 -3.16 16.49
N SER A 1078 14.75 -2.93 16.01
CA SER A 1078 15.13 -1.65 15.42
C SER A 1078 14.32 -1.37 14.15
N ARG A 1079 14.17 -0.10 13.82
CA ARG A 1079 13.48 0.32 12.59
C ARG A 1079 14.10 1.60 12.04
N SER A 1080 14.50 1.56 10.78
CA SER A 1080 14.94 2.75 10.07
C SER A 1080 13.74 3.54 9.51
N PHE A 1081 13.94 4.85 9.37
CA PHE A 1081 13.03 5.71 8.61
C PHE A 1081 13.03 5.33 7.13
N ASP A 1082 14.21 5.30 6.51
CA ASP A 1082 14.37 4.88 5.13
C ASP A 1082 14.28 3.35 5.00
N PRO A 1083 13.60 2.81 3.97
CA PRO A 1083 13.46 1.36 3.81
C PRO A 1083 14.78 0.59 3.76
N TYR A 1084 15.92 1.21 3.50
CA TYR A 1084 17.25 0.56 3.57
C TYR A 1084 18.26 1.38 4.38
N GLY A 1085 17.79 2.31 5.21
CA GLY A 1085 18.64 3.13 6.07
C GLY A 1085 19.19 2.33 7.27
N ALA A 1086 20.21 2.89 7.91
CA ALA A 1086 20.67 2.38 9.21
C ALA A 1086 19.60 2.56 10.28
N ALA A 1087 19.65 1.71 11.32
CA ALA A 1087 18.79 1.83 12.49
C ALA A 1087 19.55 1.48 13.77
N LYS A 1088 19.21 2.16 14.87
CA LYS A 1088 19.69 1.80 16.21
C LYS A 1088 18.54 1.70 17.21
N MET A 1089 18.64 0.71 18.08
CA MET A 1089 17.72 0.50 19.17
C MET A 1089 18.48 -0.07 20.37
N THR A 1090 18.20 0.43 21.56
CA THR A 1090 18.62 -0.23 22.80
C THR A 1090 17.41 -0.44 23.70
N LEU A 1091 17.01 -1.69 23.91
CA LEU A 1091 15.89 -2.08 24.80
C LEU A 1091 16.47 -2.61 26.11
N ARG A 1092 16.10 -1.98 27.22
CA ARG A 1092 16.56 -2.30 28.58
C ARG A 1092 15.63 -3.27 29.29
N SER A 1093 14.32 -3.09 29.15
CA SER A 1093 13.35 -4.00 29.77
C SER A 1093 11.97 -3.96 29.13
N VAL A 1094 11.23 -5.05 29.32
CA VAL A 1094 9.78 -5.13 29.10
C VAL A 1094 9.15 -5.59 30.41
N ASP A 1095 8.20 -4.82 30.92
CA ASP A 1095 7.41 -5.14 32.11
C ASP A 1095 5.93 -5.32 31.70
N GLY A 1096 5.23 -6.29 32.29
CA GLY A 1096 3.85 -6.60 31.93
C GLY A 1096 2.96 -6.91 33.14
N GLY A 1097 1.70 -6.47 33.10
CA GLY A 1097 0.75 -6.76 34.18
C GLY A 1097 -0.61 -6.11 33.99
N TRP A 1098 -1.57 -6.54 34.80
CA TRP A 1098 -2.91 -5.94 34.81
C TRP A 1098 -2.88 -4.59 35.54
N ILE A 1099 -3.53 -3.57 34.97
CA ILE A 1099 -3.64 -2.27 35.62
C ILE A 1099 -4.50 -2.42 36.89
N THR A 1100 -4.05 -1.82 37.98
CA THR A 1100 -4.83 -1.80 39.24
C THR A 1100 -5.94 -0.75 39.12
N PRO A 1101 -7.23 -1.12 39.14
CA PRO A 1101 -8.31 -0.14 39.02
C PRO A 1101 -8.36 0.80 40.23
N SER A 1102 -8.70 2.07 39.99
CA SER A 1102 -8.98 3.02 41.07
C SER A 1102 -10.16 2.52 41.92
N GLY A 1103 -10.02 2.56 43.26
CA GLY A 1103 -11.07 2.10 44.18
C GLY A 1103 -11.25 0.58 44.24
N MET A 1104 -10.29 -0.20 43.74
CA MET A 1104 -10.29 -1.67 43.86
C MET A 1104 -10.49 -2.09 45.33
N THR A 1105 -11.43 -3.01 45.58
CA THR A 1105 -11.63 -3.62 46.90
C THR A 1105 -10.78 -4.88 47.05
N ALA A 1106 -10.58 -5.36 48.29
CA ALA A 1106 -9.80 -6.58 48.55
C ALA A 1106 -10.38 -7.80 47.80
N ARG A 1107 -11.71 -7.89 47.72
CA ARG A 1107 -12.40 -8.94 46.97
C ARG A 1107 -12.15 -8.81 45.46
N SER A 1108 -12.26 -7.60 44.93
CA SER A 1108 -11.99 -7.33 43.51
C SER A 1108 -10.53 -7.64 43.14
N ARG A 1109 -9.57 -7.34 44.04
CA ARG A 1109 -8.17 -7.72 43.87
C ARG A 1109 -8.01 -9.22 43.65
N LEU A 1110 -8.58 -10.05 44.53
CA LEU A 1110 -8.48 -11.51 44.38
C LEU A 1110 -9.04 -11.97 43.03
N LEU A 1111 -10.16 -11.42 42.57
CA LEU A 1111 -10.74 -11.78 41.26
C LEU A 1111 -9.87 -11.38 40.06
N LEU A 1112 -8.97 -10.40 40.23
CA LEU A 1112 -8.03 -9.92 39.21
C LEU A 1112 -6.65 -10.58 39.32
N MET A 1113 -6.37 -11.32 40.40
CA MET A 1113 -5.15 -12.14 40.51
C MET A 1113 -5.19 -13.33 39.53
N GLY A 1114 -4.01 -13.81 39.15
CA GLY A 1114 -3.90 -15.00 38.32
C GLY A 1114 -4.43 -16.24 39.04
N THR A 1115 -4.86 -17.27 38.29
CA THR A 1115 -5.44 -18.50 38.87
C THR A 1115 -4.53 -19.17 39.89
N LYS A 1116 -3.20 -19.08 39.72
CA LYS A 1116 -2.22 -19.65 40.65
C LYS A 1116 -2.13 -18.89 41.97
N ASP A 1117 -2.45 -17.60 41.96
CA ASP A 1117 -2.32 -16.70 43.11
C ASP A 1117 -3.67 -16.38 43.75
N PHE A 1118 -4.77 -17.00 43.27
CA PHE A 1118 -6.11 -16.79 43.80
C PHE A 1118 -6.31 -17.53 45.13
N ASP A 1119 -6.48 -16.78 46.22
CA ASP A 1119 -6.84 -17.33 47.53
C ASP A 1119 -8.36 -17.47 47.67
N ALA A 1120 -8.85 -18.70 47.48
CA ALA A 1120 -10.27 -19.02 47.55
C ALA A 1120 -10.85 -18.86 48.97
N GLU A 1121 -10.07 -19.15 50.02
CA GLU A 1121 -10.55 -19.04 51.40
C GLU A 1121 -10.72 -17.58 51.81
N GLU A 1122 -9.73 -16.75 51.48
CA GLU A 1122 -9.78 -15.31 51.71
C GLU A 1122 -10.91 -14.65 50.89
N TYR A 1123 -11.12 -15.08 49.64
CA TYR A 1123 -12.22 -14.60 48.82
C TYR A 1123 -13.58 -14.89 49.47
N VAL A 1124 -13.81 -16.12 49.94
CA VAL A 1124 -15.06 -16.49 50.63
C VAL A 1124 -15.22 -15.71 51.93
N ARG A 1125 -14.13 -15.46 52.66
CA ARG A 1125 -14.15 -14.65 53.89
C ARG A 1125 -14.57 -13.20 53.61
N LEU A 1126 -13.99 -12.57 52.59
CA LEU A 1126 -14.33 -11.20 52.18
C LEU A 1126 -15.77 -11.11 51.65
N LEU A 1127 -16.20 -12.08 50.86
CA LEU A 1127 -17.58 -12.16 50.37
C LEU A 1127 -18.58 -12.28 51.53
N ARG A 1128 -18.28 -13.09 52.55
CA ARG A 1128 -19.12 -13.20 53.74
C ARG A 1128 -19.21 -11.88 54.50
N ALA A 1129 -18.08 -11.20 54.73
CA ALA A 1129 -18.05 -9.92 55.43
C ALA A 1129 -18.90 -8.84 54.72
N GLU A 1130 -18.81 -8.76 53.38
CA GLU A 1130 -19.63 -7.83 52.61
C GLU A 1130 -21.13 -8.19 52.63
N LEU A 1131 -21.47 -9.48 52.58
CA LEU A 1131 -22.86 -9.93 52.71
C LEU A 1131 -23.43 -9.66 54.10
N GLU A 1132 -22.63 -9.80 55.16
CA GLU A 1132 -23.01 -9.48 56.54
C GLU A 1132 -23.16 -7.96 56.76
N GLU A 1133 -22.44 -7.11 56.02
CA GLU A 1133 -22.63 -5.65 56.05
C GLU A 1133 -23.83 -5.16 55.22
N THR A 1134 -24.24 -5.91 54.19
CA THR A 1134 -25.34 -5.52 53.28
C THR A 1134 -26.71 -6.10 53.65
N VAL A 1135 -26.77 -7.07 54.58
CA VAL A 1135 -28.02 -7.58 55.15
C VAL A 1135 -28.30 -6.89 56.48
N PRO A 1136 -29.31 -5.99 56.56
CA PRO A 1136 -29.64 -5.26 57.79
C PRO A 1136 -30.21 -6.15 58.91
#